data_AF-A0A1G0ZXN2-F1
#
_entry.id   AF-A0A1G0ZXN2-F1
#
_cell.length_a   1.000
_cell.length_b   1.000
_cell.length_c   1.000
_cell.angle_alpha   90.00
_cell.angle_beta   90.00
_cell.angle_gamma   90.00
#
_symmetry.space_group_name_H-M   'P 1'
#
loop_
_entity.id
_entity.type
_entity.pdbx_description
1 polymer ?
#
loop_
_entity_poly.entity_id
_entity_poly.type
_entity_poly.pdbx_seq_one_letter_code
_entity_poly.pdbx_strand_id
1 'polypeptide(L)'
;MSGSPAWLRNWNKPEPFVPIQSEKGIQMNTSCRIAALAGLIVPLCMAADVPSPSVITPLPVEGRPLAERFADPPPSARILKIIHAQQEKPDAQDKQLLWLAERGFGGFAGNVAFQGYVDDETKWPAFLRGVKMAKAAGMAMWLYDECGYPSGSARDLTLRGHPEWAARGLLIAETNVCGGTVSLPLPPGKLVLAAALPKRDGIVVLGGMKDLASSVSGGNLTWQAPAGDWFVVAMTDDLIYEGTHAAVSLAYKKPCIDLLTPEPTARFLEVTHDRYAEKLGKDLGEYFTSTFTDEPSLMNLWMRPMPYRVLPWSLTIEQEFKKRCGRDLRPLLPALVAEAGPVGALIRYEFWNMVGNLVSENFFGQIQTWCRKHGLASGGHLLMEESLVGHVPLYGDFFRCVRRLDAPSIDCLTSIPSHVPWHIARLISSVADLEGRRYTMCEVSDHSQRYRKEDDKRPVYIVSEDEIRGTCNRLIWGGINTLTSYYAFKDLTDDQLRRLNLHIGRCSTMMAGGHQVADIAVLYPIESIWPKFVPAFHGATSEAAARRVENIFDGVSATLYGASRDFTYVDSRALCDARVKGDVLKYGDLSWRVLVLPAVDTMPLEAWENVEKFWRKGGIVVAIGATPSNSEKELPSARVQTIGSTLFGAGDAPCIMTNKAGGLGIFLPAGMIGLVPQMIDSLLERDVACVDAKAPVKITHRRIDGHDVFLAINDGAEEWNGEIRFCGEGVEEQWDPVVGTMKKLSDGTKVAVKLGPYGAMLFRGNKTGVPAKLNGKVESNLKMTCSPLPALKPTVGQGQHVQSELSGDNERGWCADATLKKGQVDVFLFMAFKYAEPLDLRNSIGLMLDSFVPTGQKTPAELLVFICTKDGGEYITGIGRYLNVPGPSRAYALFNQFKPFGKTSGSMDLSKVTSIRVGWGGYMGVEGEKIVLTVKPPQLFSCGAK
;
A
#
# COMPACT_ATOMS: atom_id res chain seq x y z
N MET A 1 -11.33 11.16 14.55
CA MET A 1 -11.42 10.56 13.21
C MET A 1 -10.14 9.83 12.89
N SER A 2 -10.24 8.56 12.56
CA SER A 2 -9.24 7.80 11.79
C SER A 2 -9.82 6.41 11.56
N GLY A 3 -10.44 6.20 10.41
CA GLY A 3 -10.73 4.85 9.93
C GLY A 3 -9.46 4.12 9.46
N SER A 4 -8.29 4.47 10.00
CA SER A 4 -7.11 3.63 9.93
C SER A 4 -7.42 2.35 10.70
N PRO A 5 -7.25 1.17 10.09
CA PRO A 5 -7.39 -0.09 10.80
C PRO A 5 -6.51 -0.07 12.06
N ALA A 6 -6.95 -0.77 13.11
CA ALA A 6 -6.31 -0.73 14.42
C ALA A 6 -4.79 -1.06 14.41
N TRP A 7 -4.27 -1.65 13.32
CA TRP A 7 -2.85 -1.90 13.12
C TRP A 7 -2.04 -0.63 12.76
N LEU A 8 -2.60 0.34 12.02
CA LEU A 8 -1.95 1.65 11.74
C LEU A 8 -1.88 2.56 12.98
N ARG A 9 -2.84 2.43 13.92
CA ARG A 9 -2.83 3.21 15.17
C ARG A 9 -1.73 2.78 16.14
N ASN A 10 -1.19 1.57 15.98
CA ASN A 10 -0.11 1.05 16.82
C ASN A 10 1.29 1.47 16.35
N TRP A 11 1.43 2.10 15.19
CA TRP A 11 2.71 2.64 14.71
C TRP A 11 3.07 4.02 15.31
N ASN A 12 2.10 4.75 15.89
CA ASN A 12 2.33 6.07 16.51
C ASN A 12 2.85 6.01 17.97
N LYS A 13 3.33 4.84 18.45
CA LYS A 13 3.98 4.71 19.76
C LYS A 13 5.26 3.86 19.65
N PRO A 14 6.45 4.46 19.79
CA PRO A 14 7.71 3.79 19.53
C PRO A 14 8.18 3.04 20.78
N GLU A 15 8.06 1.72 20.86
CA GLU A 15 8.77 0.97 21.92
C GLU A 15 9.27 -0.41 21.43
N PRO A 16 10.40 -0.93 21.93
CA PRO A 16 11.29 -1.85 21.21
C PRO A 16 11.11 -3.36 21.54
N PHE A 17 11.63 -4.22 20.66
CA PHE A 17 11.63 -5.70 20.74
C PHE A 17 13.02 -6.31 21.01
N VAL A 18 13.02 -7.56 21.51
CA VAL A 18 14.18 -8.43 21.81
C VAL A 18 13.89 -9.84 21.25
N PRO A 19 14.86 -10.53 20.61
CA PRO A 19 14.68 -11.87 20.04
C PRO A 19 14.57 -12.97 21.11
N ILE A 20 13.67 -13.93 20.89
CA ILE A 20 13.47 -15.11 21.75
C ILE A 20 14.60 -16.12 21.51
N GLN A 21 15.46 -16.27 22.51
CA GLN A 21 16.34 -17.44 22.67
C GLN A 21 15.52 -18.68 23.04
N SER A 22 15.99 -19.83 22.55
CA SER A 22 15.47 -21.16 22.82
C SER A 22 15.50 -21.51 24.31
N GLU A 23 14.35 -21.73 24.94
CA GLU A 23 14.26 -22.41 26.24
C GLU A 23 14.17 -23.93 26.05
N LYS A 24 15.12 -24.68 26.62
CA LYS A 24 14.93 -25.47 27.85
C LYS A 24 16.14 -26.39 28.09
N GLY A 25 16.77 -26.21 29.25
CA GLY A 25 17.75 -27.14 29.81
C GLY A 25 17.40 -27.46 31.26
N ILE A 26 16.75 -28.61 31.46
CA ILE A 26 16.40 -29.19 32.77
C ILE A 26 17.70 -29.61 33.47
N GLN A 27 17.88 -29.19 34.72
CA GLN A 27 18.93 -29.67 35.61
C GLN A 27 18.70 -31.14 35.99
N MET A 28 19.69 -32.00 35.76
CA MET A 28 19.85 -33.23 36.52
C MET A 28 21.34 -33.52 36.79
N ASN A 29 21.57 -33.99 38.01
CA ASN A 29 22.83 -34.10 38.74
C ASN A 29 23.90 -34.97 38.08
N THR A 30 25.14 -34.48 38.15
CA THR A 30 26.38 -35.25 37.97
C THR A 30 26.73 -36.02 39.23
N SER A 31 27.00 -37.32 39.09
CA SER A 31 27.77 -38.12 40.05
C SER A 31 28.62 -39.18 39.34
N CYS A 32 29.94 -39.04 39.52
CA CYS A 32 30.95 -40.10 39.63
C CYS A 32 31.45 -40.90 38.40
N ARG A 33 32.74 -40.64 38.14
CA ARG A 33 33.91 -41.56 38.17
C ARG A 33 34.60 -41.90 36.84
N ILE A 34 35.87 -41.49 36.84
CA ILE A 34 36.96 -41.82 35.92
C ILE A 34 37.43 -43.26 36.17
N ALA A 35 37.61 -44.03 35.10
CA ALA A 35 38.63 -45.07 35.02
C ALA A 35 39.10 -45.19 33.57
N ALA A 36 40.40 -44.99 33.37
CA ALA A 36 41.09 -45.17 32.11
C ALA A 36 41.46 -46.65 31.92
N LEU A 37 41.37 -47.14 30.68
CA LEU A 37 42.22 -48.24 30.23
C LEU A 37 42.39 -48.18 28.70
N ALA A 38 43.65 -48.12 28.28
CA ALA A 38 44.09 -48.18 26.90
C ALA A 38 44.13 -49.65 26.43
N GLY A 39 43.72 -49.89 25.18
CA GLY A 39 43.79 -51.20 24.52
C GLY A 39 43.58 -51.05 23.03
N LEU A 40 44.69 -50.99 22.28
CA LEU A 40 44.77 -51.06 20.83
C LEU A 40 44.49 -52.49 20.38
N ILE A 41 43.34 -52.77 19.75
CA ILE A 41 43.16 -53.92 18.84
C ILE A 41 42.30 -53.48 17.64
N VAL A 42 42.85 -53.75 16.45
CA VAL A 42 42.38 -53.49 15.09
C VAL A 42 40.93 -53.94 14.84
N PRO A 43 40.06 -53.13 14.20
CA PRO A 43 38.80 -53.62 13.65
C PRO A 43 38.98 -54.09 12.20
N LEU A 44 38.66 -55.37 12.02
CA LEU A 44 38.25 -55.98 10.76
C LEU A 44 37.19 -55.12 10.06
N CYS A 45 37.30 -55.00 8.75
CA CYS A 45 36.29 -54.41 7.88
C CYS A 45 34.92 -55.10 8.08
N MET A 46 33.98 -54.39 8.69
CA MET A 46 32.56 -54.57 8.43
C MET A 46 32.09 -53.28 7.78
N ALA A 47 31.60 -53.39 6.55
CA ALA A 47 30.88 -52.31 5.90
C ALA A 47 29.76 -51.88 6.85
N ALA A 48 29.86 -50.66 7.38
CA ALA A 48 28.73 -50.04 8.05
C ALA A 48 27.68 -49.81 6.97
N ASP A 49 26.54 -50.50 7.10
CA ASP A 49 25.34 -50.20 6.34
C ASP A 49 25.08 -48.69 6.43
N VAL A 50 25.20 -48.02 5.28
CA VAL A 50 24.72 -46.66 5.12
C VAL A 50 23.22 -46.70 5.44
N PRO A 51 22.71 -45.93 6.42
CA PRO A 51 21.28 -45.87 6.67
C PRO A 51 20.58 -45.49 5.36
N SER A 52 19.67 -46.35 4.91
CA SER A 52 18.77 -46.06 3.79
C SER A 52 18.18 -44.65 4.00
N PRO A 53 18.25 -43.74 3.02
CA PRO A 53 17.58 -42.45 3.15
C PRO A 53 16.12 -42.73 3.47
N SER A 54 15.58 -42.05 4.49
CA SER A 54 14.13 -42.05 4.68
C SER A 54 13.53 -41.40 3.43
N VAL A 55 12.95 -42.22 2.55
CA VAL A 55 12.47 -41.74 1.25
C VAL A 55 11.17 -41.00 1.51
N ILE A 56 11.26 -39.67 1.62
CA ILE A 56 10.07 -38.81 1.49
C ILE A 56 9.42 -39.19 0.16
N THR A 57 8.18 -39.68 0.22
CA THR A 57 7.43 -40.01 -0.98
C THR A 57 7.43 -38.82 -1.93
N PRO A 58 7.85 -38.97 -3.20
CA PRO A 58 7.86 -37.88 -4.16
C PRO A 58 6.50 -37.18 -4.21
N LEU A 59 6.53 -35.85 -4.06
CA LEU A 59 5.33 -35.05 -4.13
C LEU A 59 4.82 -34.92 -5.57
N PRO A 60 3.55 -34.54 -5.75
CA PRO A 60 2.91 -34.53 -7.06
C PRO A 60 3.59 -33.57 -8.04
N VAL A 61 3.98 -34.05 -9.23
CA VAL A 61 4.75 -33.25 -10.20
C VAL A 61 3.93 -32.13 -10.86
N GLU A 62 4.61 -31.05 -11.25
CA GLU A 62 4.04 -29.83 -11.84
C GLU A 62 3.45 -30.02 -13.25
N GLY A 63 3.97 -30.98 -14.03
CA GLY A 63 3.61 -31.19 -15.44
C GLY A 63 2.31 -31.96 -15.70
N ARG A 64 1.52 -32.26 -14.66
CA ARG A 64 0.27 -33.05 -14.79
C ARG A 64 -0.86 -32.25 -15.44
N PRO A 65 -1.85 -32.92 -16.05
CA PRO A 65 -3.09 -32.29 -16.51
C PRO A 65 -3.74 -31.42 -15.42
N LEU A 66 -4.38 -30.31 -15.81
CA LEU A 66 -4.97 -29.35 -14.86
C LEU A 66 -5.94 -30.00 -13.87
N ALA A 67 -6.78 -30.92 -14.32
CA ALA A 67 -7.73 -31.63 -13.45
C ALA A 67 -7.04 -32.45 -12.35
N GLU A 68 -5.91 -33.10 -12.68
CA GLU A 68 -5.10 -33.84 -11.69
C GLU A 68 -4.38 -32.90 -10.73
N ARG A 69 -3.87 -31.77 -11.24
CA ARG A 69 -3.30 -30.71 -10.41
C ARG A 69 -4.35 -30.11 -9.49
N PHE A 70 -5.60 -29.96 -9.90
CA PHE A 70 -6.63 -29.46 -9.00
C PHE A 70 -7.12 -30.48 -7.99
N ALA A 71 -7.22 -31.76 -8.36
CA ALA A 71 -7.54 -32.80 -7.38
C ALA A 71 -6.46 -32.86 -6.27
N ASP A 72 -5.19 -32.80 -6.68
CA ASP A 72 -4.01 -32.86 -5.82
C ASP A 72 -2.96 -31.80 -6.25
N PRO A 73 -2.97 -30.59 -5.64
CA PRO A 73 -2.18 -29.43 -6.07
C PRO A 73 -0.68 -29.70 -6.07
N PRO A 74 0.08 -29.20 -7.05
CA PRO A 74 1.51 -29.34 -7.02
C PRO A 74 2.10 -28.55 -5.83
N PRO A 75 3.29 -28.93 -5.34
CA PRO A 75 3.92 -28.28 -4.19
C PRO A 75 4.14 -26.78 -4.37
N SER A 76 4.41 -26.31 -5.59
CA SER A 76 4.59 -24.88 -5.91
C SER A 76 3.36 -24.01 -5.59
N ALA A 77 2.17 -24.59 -5.56
CA ALA A 77 0.92 -23.88 -5.31
C ALA A 77 0.51 -23.91 -3.82
N ARG A 78 1.11 -24.80 -3.01
CA ARG A 78 0.79 -24.95 -1.58
C ARG A 78 1.61 -23.97 -0.74
N ILE A 79 1.23 -23.79 0.53
CA ILE A 79 1.97 -22.91 1.45
C ILE A 79 3.40 -23.43 1.64
N LEU A 80 4.38 -22.53 1.58
CA LEU A 80 5.79 -22.80 1.85
C LEU A 80 6.13 -22.33 3.27
N LYS A 81 6.71 -23.19 4.10
CA LYS A 81 7.10 -22.78 5.46
C LYS A 81 8.38 -21.94 5.42
N ILE A 82 8.49 -20.86 6.19
CA ILE A 82 9.77 -20.15 6.29
C ILE A 82 10.70 -20.88 7.28
N ILE A 83 11.94 -21.16 6.86
CA ILE A 83 12.95 -21.91 7.62
C ILE A 83 14.31 -21.20 7.53
N HIS A 84 14.77 -20.62 8.64
CA HIS A 84 16.05 -19.90 8.70
C HIS A 84 17.25 -20.71 9.16
N ALA A 85 17.04 -21.99 9.46
CA ALA A 85 18.09 -22.92 9.78
C ALA A 85 17.58 -24.33 9.55
N GLN A 86 18.19 -25.03 8.60
CA GLN A 86 18.01 -26.46 8.45
C GLN A 86 18.55 -27.18 9.70
N GLN A 87 17.92 -28.29 10.10
CA GLN A 87 18.39 -29.07 11.25
C GLN A 87 19.78 -29.65 10.96
N GLU A 88 20.72 -29.54 11.93
CA GLU A 88 22.09 -30.00 11.75
C GLU A 88 22.21 -31.54 11.73
N LYS A 89 21.32 -32.25 12.44
CA LYS A 89 21.30 -33.72 12.48
C LYS A 89 20.44 -34.28 11.34
N PRO A 90 20.97 -35.21 10.51
CA PRO A 90 20.23 -35.81 9.40
C PRO A 90 18.84 -36.33 9.79
N ASP A 91 18.71 -37.14 10.85
CA ASP A 91 17.42 -37.68 11.28
C ASP A 91 16.39 -36.63 11.70
N ALA A 92 16.84 -35.49 12.24
CA ALA A 92 15.97 -34.39 12.61
C ALA A 92 15.51 -33.60 11.37
N GLN A 93 16.40 -33.44 10.39
CA GLN A 93 16.08 -32.82 9.11
C GLN A 93 15.08 -33.66 8.31
N ASP A 94 15.28 -34.98 8.29
CA ASP A 94 14.36 -35.94 7.68
C ASP A 94 12.98 -35.80 8.30
N LYS A 95 12.87 -35.87 9.63
CA LYS A 95 11.61 -35.68 10.35
C LYS A 95 10.94 -34.34 10.05
N GLN A 96 11.70 -33.25 9.92
CA GLN A 96 11.15 -31.93 9.58
C GLN A 96 10.54 -31.92 8.17
N LEU A 97 11.23 -32.46 7.17
CA LEU A 97 10.73 -32.48 5.80
C LEU A 97 9.57 -33.48 5.62
N LEU A 98 9.61 -34.64 6.28
CA LEU A 98 8.47 -35.56 6.35
C LEU A 98 7.25 -34.87 7.00
N TRP A 99 7.46 -34.15 8.11
CA TRP A 99 6.39 -33.42 8.81
C TRP A 99 5.69 -32.41 7.89
N LEU A 100 6.47 -31.68 7.07
CA LEU A 100 5.94 -30.74 6.07
C LEU A 100 5.11 -31.47 5.01
N ALA A 101 5.66 -32.54 4.42
CA ALA A 101 4.99 -33.31 3.37
C ALA A 101 3.67 -33.94 3.85
N GLU A 102 3.66 -34.58 5.03
CA GLU A 102 2.49 -35.25 5.59
C GLU A 102 1.32 -34.30 5.91
N ARG A 103 1.62 -33.02 6.19
CA ARG A 103 0.66 -31.95 6.47
C ARG A 103 0.33 -31.10 5.23
N GLY A 104 0.82 -31.50 4.07
CA GLY A 104 0.47 -30.89 2.79
C GLY A 104 1.22 -29.61 2.46
N PHE A 105 2.28 -29.21 3.18
CA PHE A 105 3.08 -28.06 2.77
C PHE A 105 3.77 -28.31 1.42
N GLY A 106 4.01 -27.25 0.67
CA GLY A 106 4.65 -27.30 -0.65
C GLY A 106 6.17 -27.35 -0.61
N GLY A 107 6.77 -27.00 0.52
CA GLY A 107 8.21 -26.84 0.68
C GLY A 107 8.51 -25.70 1.62
N PHE A 108 9.56 -24.93 1.33
CA PHE A 108 10.01 -23.87 2.22
C PHE A 108 10.63 -22.67 1.50
N ALA A 109 10.52 -21.49 2.11
CA ALA A 109 11.39 -20.36 1.83
C ALA A 109 12.49 -20.34 2.90
N GLY A 110 13.75 -20.18 2.52
CA GLY A 110 14.82 -20.28 3.51
C GLY A 110 16.20 -19.95 3.00
N ASN A 111 17.15 -20.03 3.93
CA ASN A 111 18.54 -19.62 3.75
C ASN A 111 19.48 -20.48 4.61
N VAL A 112 20.78 -20.27 4.44
CA VAL A 112 21.77 -20.81 5.39
C VAL A 112 21.53 -20.22 6.78
N ALA A 113 21.86 -21.00 7.82
CA ALA A 113 21.60 -20.64 9.21
C ALA A 113 22.09 -19.23 9.58
N PHE A 114 21.24 -18.38 10.18
CA PHE A 114 21.64 -17.04 10.61
C PHE A 114 22.88 -17.02 11.52
N GLN A 115 22.97 -17.98 12.45
CA GLN A 115 24.17 -18.17 13.26
C GLN A 115 25.28 -18.77 12.39
N GLY A 116 26.33 -18.00 12.13
CA GLY A 116 27.41 -18.36 11.20
C GLY A 116 27.16 -17.84 9.77
N TYR A 117 25.92 -17.89 9.26
CA TYR A 117 25.51 -17.38 7.94
C TYR A 117 26.44 -17.81 6.78
N VAL A 118 26.51 -17.02 5.70
CA VAL A 118 27.20 -17.39 4.45
C VAL A 118 28.73 -17.44 4.53
N ASP A 119 29.34 -16.81 5.55
CA ASP A 119 30.80 -16.78 5.77
C ASP A 119 31.30 -17.89 6.72
N ASP A 120 30.42 -18.67 7.35
CA ASP A 120 30.77 -19.88 8.13
C ASP A 120 30.60 -21.15 7.30
N GLU A 121 31.72 -21.73 6.85
CA GLU A 121 31.76 -22.96 6.06
C GLU A 121 31.06 -24.16 6.76
N THR A 122 30.96 -24.16 8.09
CA THR A 122 30.32 -25.25 8.84
C THR A 122 28.80 -25.27 8.71
N LYS A 123 28.17 -24.19 8.23
CA LYS A 123 26.71 -24.08 8.11
C LYS A 123 26.15 -24.57 6.78
N TRP A 124 26.99 -24.62 5.75
CA TRP A 124 26.58 -25.07 4.41
C TRP A 124 26.14 -26.53 4.32
N PRO A 125 26.78 -27.52 4.97
CA PRO A 125 26.41 -28.93 4.81
C PRO A 125 24.93 -29.23 5.10
N ALA A 126 24.39 -28.69 6.21
CA ALA A 126 22.99 -28.90 6.60
C ALA A 126 22.02 -28.22 5.61
N PHE A 127 22.35 -27.00 5.16
CA PHE A 127 21.57 -26.28 4.15
C PHE A 127 21.53 -27.03 2.81
N LEU A 128 22.70 -27.41 2.29
CA LEU A 128 22.83 -28.12 1.01
C LEU A 128 22.13 -29.48 1.05
N ARG A 129 22.19 -30.21 2.17
CA ARG A 129 21.46 -31.46 2.34
C ARG A 129 19.94 -31.22 2.26
N GLY A 130 19.44 -30.21 2.97
CA GLY A 130 18.01 -29.88 2.99
C GLY A 130 17.48 -29.49 1.61
N VAL A 131 18.21 -28.64 0.89
CA VAL A 131 17.87 -28.24 -0.49
C VAL A 131 17.83 -29.45 -1.42
N LYS A 132 18.84 -30.33 -1.38
CA LYS A 132 18.89 -31.53 -2.23
C LYS A 132 17.77 -32.51 -1.92
N MET A 133 17.45 -32.71 -0.64
CA MET A 133 16.34 -33.57 -0.22
C MET A 133 14.99 -33.02 -0.64
N ALA A 134 14.75 -31.73 -0.40
CA ALA A 134 13.51 -31.07 -0.80
C ALA A 134 13.33 -31.13 -2.33
N LYS A 135 14.40 -30.88 -3.10
CA LYS A 135 14.38 -31.05 -4.56
C LYS A 135 14.06 -32.48 -4.97
N ALA A 136 14.69 -33.49 -4.35
CA ALA A 136 14.42 -34.90 -4.64
C ALA A 136 12.98 -35.31 -4.30
N ALA A 137 12.39 -34.69 -3.28
CA ALA A 137 10.99 -34.87 -2.90
C ALA A 137 10.01 -34.06 -3.77
N GLY A 138 10.49 -33.22 -4.69
CA GLY A 138 9.65 -32.37 -5.54
C GLY A 138 9.08 -31.12 -4.86
N MET A 139 9.62 -30.73 -3.70
CA MET A 139 9.21 -29.51 -2.99
C MET A 139 9.64 -28.25 -3.74
N ALA A 140 8.82 -27.19 -3.62
CA ALA A 140 9.16 -25.86 -4.11
C ALA A 140 9.97 -25.09 -3.07
N MET A 141 10.94 -24.30 -3.53
CA MET A 141 11.83 -23.54 -2.65
C MET A 141 12.01 -22.10 -3.12
N TRP A 142 12.11 -21.20 -2.15
CA TRP A 142 12.49 -19.79 -2.34
C TRP A 142 13.75 -19.49 -1.52
N LEU A 143 14.67 -18.74 -2.10
CA LEU A 143 15.95 -18.40 -1.47
C LEU A 143 15.83 -17.06 -0.74
N TYR A 144 15.81 -17.09 0.59
CA TYR A 144 15.82 -15.89 1.41
C TYR A 144 17.22 -15.26 1.38
N ASP A 145 17.34 -14.02 0.91
CA ASP A 145 18.63 -13.46 0.48
C ASP A 145 19.41 -12.71 1.58
N GLU A 146 18.85 -12.61 2.78
CA GLU A 146 19.42 -11.86 3.91
C GLU A 146 19.54 -12.69 5.19
N CYS A 147 20.32 -12.21 6.16
CA CYS A 147 20.35 -12.65 7.53
C CYS A 147 19.46 -11.74 8.41
N GLY A 148 18.16 -12.06 8.44
CA GLY A 148 17.11 -11.21 9.01
C GLY A 148 16.59 -10.24 7.96
N TYR A 149 16.20 -9.04 8.39
CA TYR A 149 15.72 -7.95 7.53
C TYR A 149 16.16 -6.60 8.15
N PRO A 150 16.26 -5.50 7.38
CA PRO A 150 16.13 -5.40 5.93
C PRO A 150 17.25 -6.03 5.10
N SER A 151 16.94 -6.33 3.84
CA SER A 151 17.87 -6.90 2.86
C SER A 151 18.86 -5.88 2.31
N GLY A 152 20.06 -6.37 1.96
CA GLY A 152 21.17 -5.57 1.41
C GLY A 152 22.40 -5.54 2.33
N SER A 153 22.28 -5.99 3.58
CA SER A 153 23.36 -5.91 4.58
C SER A 153 24.19 -7.19 4.69
N ALA A 154 23.60 -8.35 4.38
CA ALA A 154 24.21 -9.67 4.53
C ALA A 154 24.78 -9.90 5.94
N ARG A 155 23.93 -9.80 6.97
CA ARG A 155 24.28 -9.68 8.40
C ARG A 155 25.04 -8.40 8.76
N ASP A 156 26.10 -8.09 8.03
CA ASP A 156 26.98 -6.90 8.12
C ASP A 156 28.06 -6.90 7.01
N LEU A 157 28.14 -7.98 6.22
CA LEU A 157 29.19 -8.25 5.24
C LEU A 157 29.30 -7.18 4.16
N THR A 158 28.17 -6.58 3.76
CA THR A 158 28.16 -5.58 2.69
C THR A 158 28.93 -4.32 3.06
N LEU A 159 28.81 -3.89 4.33
CA LEU A 159 29.45 -2.65 4.83
C LEU A 159 30.84 -2.89 5.43
N ARG A 160 31.28 -4.14 5.57
CA ARG A 160 32.59 -4.48 6.15
C ARG A 160 33.71 -3.90 5.27
N GLY A 161 34.45 -2.93 5.81
CA GLY A 161 35.50 -2.21 5.09
C GLY A 161 35.01 -1.02 4.25
N HIS A 162 33.70 -0.76 4.21
CA HIS A 162 33.05 0.27 3.40
C HIS A 162 31.96 1.04 4.17
N PRO A 163 32.30 1.71 5.29
CA PRO A 163 31.31 2.48 6.07
C PRO A 163 30.66 3.63 5.28
N GLU A 164 31.30 4.11 4.21
CA GLU A 164 30.78 5.14 3.31
C GLU A 164 29.55 4.69 2.50
N TRP A 165 29.31 3.38 2.39
CA TRP A 165 28.17 2.77 1.71
C TRP A 165 26.92 2.63 2.58
N ALA A 166 26.98 3.04 3.85
CA ALA A 166 25.80 3.06 4.70
C ALA A 166 24.81 4.14 4.24
N ALA A 167 23.52 3.90 4.48
CA ALA A 167 22.43 4.80 4.14
C ALA A 167 22.69 6.20 4.71
N ARG A 168 22.50 7.21 3.86
CA ARG A 168 22.75 8.62 4.20
C ARG A 168 21.45 9.42 4.16
N GLY A 169 21.45 10.54 4.85
CA GLY A 169 20.36 11.49 4.83
C GLY A 169 20.88 12.92 4.83
N LEU A 170 20.19 13.78 4.09
CA LEU A 170 20.36 15.22 4.22
C LEU A 170 19.42 15.67 5.34
N LEU A 171 19.99 15.87 6.52
CA LEU A 171 19.26 16.28 7.72
C LEU A 171 19.00 17.78 7.68
N ILE A 172 17.78 18.20 8.02
CA ILE A 172 17.33 19.59 7.84
C ILE A 172 16.85 20.18 9.17
N ALA A 173 17.48 21.27 9.58
CA ALA A 173 16.96 22.19 10.59
C ALA A 173 16.48 23.47 9.91
N GLU A 174 15.31 23.97 10.29
CA GLU A 174 14.69 25.13 9.65
C GLU A 174 13.94 26.00 10.66
N THR A 175 13.84 27.29 10.35
CA THR A 175 13.00 28.23 11.10
C THR A 175 12.52 29.38 10.22
N ASN A 176 11.47 30.07 10.65
CA ASN A 176 11.00 31.30 10.03
C ASN A 176 11.24 32.46 11.01
N VAL A 177 11.71 33.60 10.50
CA VAL A 177 12.00 34.80 11.31
C VAL A 177 11.52 36.06 10.59
N CYS A 178 11.08 37.06 11.35
CA CYS A 178 10.69 38.38 10.84
C CYS A 178 11.64 39.46 11.40
N GLY A 179 12.89 39.44 10.96
CA GLY A 179 13.98 40.23 11.54
C GLY A 179 14.43 39.79 12.95
N GLY A 180 15.62 40.23 13.36
CA GLY A 180 16.19 39.92 14.68
C GLY A 180 17.23 38.79 14.64
N THR A 181 17.70 38.36 15.82
CA THR A 181 18.75 37.34 15.91
C THR A 181 18.16 35.93 15.80
N VAL A 182 18.67 35.15 14.86
CA VAL A 182 18.39 33.72 14.72
C VAL A 182 19.53 32.92 15.33
N SER A 183 19.18 31.94 16.16
CA SER A 183 20.07 30.88 16.61
C SER A 183 19.42 29.55 16.25
N LEU A 184 20.01 28.80 15.32
CA LEU A 184 19.48 27.54 14.82
C LEU A 184 20.53 26.43 15.04
N PRO A 185 20.28 25.46 15.93
CA PRO A 185 21.15 24.30 16.08
C PRO A 185 21.22 23.51 14.78
N LEU A 186 22.43 23.14 14.36
CA LEU A 186 22.59 22.27 13.19
C LEU A 186 22.25 20.82 13.56
N PRO A 187 21.68 20.05 12.62
CA PRO A 187 21.69 18.60 12.74
C PRO A 187 23.13 18.06 12.72
N PRO A 188 23.35 16.79 13.11
CA PRO A 188 24.69 16.18 13.04
C PRO A 188 25.17 16.04 11.58
N GLY A 189 26.47 15.82 11.40
CA GLY A 189 27.09 15.60 10.10
C GLY A 189 27.77 16.83 9.50
N LYS A 190 28.10 16.73 8.21
CA LYS A 190 28.86 17.75 7.46
C LYS A 190 27.92 18.79 6.87
N LEU A 191 28.21 20.07 7.07
CA LEU A 191 27.44 21.17 6.47
C LEU A 191 27.43 21.08 4.93
N VAL A 192 26.23 21.03 4.35
CA VAL A 192 25.99 21.08 2.91
C VAL A 192 25.47 22.46 2.49
N LEU A 193 24.52 23.00 3.27
CA LEU A 193 23.91 24.30 3.02
C LEU A 193 23.56 24.98 4.35
N ALA A 194 23.93 26.25 4.50
CA ALA A 194 23.29 27.15 5.46
C ALA A 194 22.83 28.37 4.67
N ALA A 195 21.54 28.69 4.71
CA ALA A 195 20.99 29.73 3.86
C ALA A 195 19.81 30.46 4.51
N ALA A 196 19.60 31.71 4.08
CA ALA A 196 18.39 32.47 4.33
C ALA A 196 17.74 32.90 3.03
N LEU A 197 16.44 32.68 2.91
CA LEU A 197 15.64 33.04 1.74
C LEU A 197 14.54 34.01 2.16
N PRO A 198 14.35 35.13 1.46
CA PRO A 198 13.24 36.03 1.77
C PRO A 198 11.93 35.33 1.42
N LYS A 199 10.92 35.55 2.26
CA LYS A 199 9.56 35.06 2.05
C LYS A 199 8.64 36.18 1.61
N ARG A 200 7.75 35.88 0.68
CA ARG A 200 6.65 36.77 0.24
C ARG A 200 5.38 35.94 0.22
N ASP A 201 4.38 36.36 0.97
CA ASP A 201 3.09 35.65 1.09
C ASP A 201 3.23 34.16 1.43
N GLY A 202 4.24 33.84 2.27
CA GLY A 202 4.53 32.46 2.68
C GLY A 202 5.42 31.66 1.72
N ILE A 203 5.71 32.17 0.52
CA ILE A 203 6.52 31.52 -0.52
C ILE A 203 7.97 32.00 -0.42
N VAL A 204 8.94 31.07 -0.47
CA VAL A 204 10.37 31.41 -0.50
C VAL A 204 10.79 31.87 -1.90
N VAL A 205 11.61 32.91 -1.98
CA VAL A 205 12.15 33.43 -3.25
C VAL A 205 13.56 32.90 -3.46
N LEU A 206 13.70 31.84 -4.26
CA LEU A 206 14.98 31.15 -4.49
C LEU A 206 16.11 32.07 -4.97
N GLY A 207 15.83 33.00 -5.89
CA GLY A 207 16.83 33.94 -6.39
C GLY A 207 17.33 34.97 -5.36
N GLY A 208 16.66 35.08 -4.21
CA GLY A 208 17.07 35.95 -3.10
C GLY A 208 17.88 35.24 -2.01
N MET A 209 18.29 33.99 -2.25
CA MET A 209 19.03 33.18 -1.27
C MET A 209 20.35 33.85 -0.87
N LYS A 210 20.59 33.90 0.44
CA LYS A 210 21.84 34.35 1.06
C LYS A 210 22.56 33.15 1.65
N ASP A 211 23.84 33.00 1.32
CA ASP A 211 24.72 32.01 1.94
C ASP A 211 25.06 32.45 3.37
N LEU A 212 24.86 31.52 4.32
CA LEU A 212 25.13 31.70 5.74
C LEU A 212 26.17 30.70 6.27
N ALA A 213 26.93 30.01 5.41
CA ALA A 213 27.91 29.02 5.84
C ALA A 213 28.96 29.60 6.81
N SER A 214 29.42 30.84 6.58
CA SER A 214 30.36 31.53 7.47
C SER A 214 29.76 31.95 8.82
N SER A 215 28.44 31.90 8.96
CA SER A 215 27.70 32.20 10.20
C SER A 215 27.48 30.96 11.07
N VAL A 216 27.99 29.80 10.65
CA VAL A 216 27.97 28.56 11.42
C VAL A 216 29.24 28.47 12.27
N SER A 217 29.07 28.30 13.58
CA SER A 217 30.17 28.04 14.51
C SER A 217 29.70 27.15 15.66
N GLY A 218 30.54 26.21 16.09
CA GLY A 218 30.23 25.32 17.21
C GLY A 218 28.95 24.49 17.06
N GLY A 219 28.58 24.10 15.83
CA GLY A 219 27.34 23.34 15.56
C GLY A 219 26.06 24.18 15.61
N ASN A 220 26.17 25.52 15.58
CA ASN A 220 25.03 26.42 15.63
C ASN A 220 25.15 27.50 14.54
N LEU A 221 24.06 27.78 13.85
CA LEU A 221 23.94 28.90 12.92
C LEU A 221 23.47 30.14 13.70
N THR A 222 24.26 31.22 13.70
CA THR A 222 23.87 32.49 14.31
C THR A 222 23.86 33.60 13.27
N TRP A 223 22.70 34.19 13.02
CA TRP A 223 22.53 35.21 11.99
C TRP A 223 21.62 36.34 12.44
N GLN A 224 21.98 37.58 12.12
CA GLN A 224 21.13 38.74 12.33
C GLN A 224 20.26 38.96 11.09
N ALA A 225 19.00 38.53 11.16
CA ALA A 225 18.04 38.71 10.08
C ALA A 225 17.67 40.19 9.93
N PRO A 226 17.78 40.76 8.71
CA PRO A 226 17.20 42.07 8.40
C PRO A 226 15.68 42.04 8.58
N ALA A 227 15.07 43.21 8.70
CA ALA A 227 13.61 43.34 8.71
C ALA A 227 12.97 42.66 7.47
N GLY A 228 11.79 42.08 7.67
CA GLY A 228 11.07 41.28 6.69
C GLY A 228 11.10 39.78 7.03
N ASP A 229 10.28 39.01 6.32
CA ASP A 229 10.14 37.58 6.56
C ASP A 229 11.24 36.77 5.85
N TRP A 230 11.87 35.86 6.59
CA TRP A 230 12.92 34.98 6.11
C TRP A 230 12.62 33.54 6.49
N PHE A 231 12.91 32.63 5.56
CA PHE A 231 13.09 31.21 5.81
C PHE A 231 14.59 30.96 6.00
N VAL A 232 14.99 30.43 7.15
CA VAL A 232 16.38 30.11 7.45
C VAL A 232 16.50 28.60 7.56
N VAL A 233 17.48 28.02 6.87
CA VAL A 233 17.66 26.58 6.80
C VAL A 233 19.14 26.21 6.90
N ALA A 234 19.41 25.15 7.65
CA ALA A 234 20.70 24.49 7.69
C ALA A 234 20.51 23.00 7.37
N MET A 235 21.32 22.49 6.45
CA MET A 235 21.27 21.12 5.96
C MET A 235 22.64 20.47 6.08
N THR A 236 22.67 19.29 6.69
CA THR A 236 23.89 18.50 6.90
C THR A 236 23.76 17.11 6.32
N ASP A 237 24.84 16.61 5.73
CA ASP A 237 24.98 15.24 5.23
C ASP A 237 25.57 14.35 6.32
N ASP A 238 24.84 13.30 6.69
CA ASP A 238 25.29 12.30 7.66
C ASP A 238 24.78 10.89 7.32
N LEU A 239 25.42 9.89 7.93
CA LEU A 239 24.86 8.53 7.98
C LEU A 239 23.59 8.53 8.83
N ILE A 240 22.57 7.80 8.40
CA ILE A 240 21.31 7.67 9.14
C ILE A 240 21.10 6.26 9.64
N TYR A 241 20.67 6.17 10.89
CA TYR A 241 20.33 4.92 11.56
C TYR A 241 19.34 5.19 12.69
N GLU A 242 19.73 6.06 13.63
CA GLU A 242 18.87 6.44 14.75
C GLU A 242 17.53 7.03 14.28
N GLY A 243 16.43 6.49 14.83
CA GLY A 243 15.08 6.91 14.48
C GLY A 243 14.54 6.38 13.15
N THR A 244 15.30 5.57 12.41
CA THR A 244 14.85 4.91 11.17
C THR A 244 14.28 3.52 11.45
N HIS A 245 13.72 2.85 10.43
CA HIS A 245 13.27 1.45 10.52
C HIS A 245 14.39 0.52 11.00
N ALA A 246 15.62 0.73 10.51
CA ALA A 246 16.78 -0.08 10.87
C ALA A 246 17.09 -0.08 12.38
N ALA A 247 16.82 1.02 13.09
CA ALA A 247 17.04 1.12 14.55
C ALA A 247 15.94 0.44 15.39
N VAL A 248 14.75 0.24 14.81
CA VAL A 248 13.60 -0.39 15.49
C VAL A 248 13.28 -1.79 14.97
N SER A 249 14.07 -2.30 14.02
CA SER A 249 13.95 -3.66 13.49
C SER A 249 13.87 -4.70 14.62
N LEU A 250 13.00 -5.69 14.41
CA LEU A 250 12.83 -6.84 15.32
C LEU A 250 13.90 -7.91 15.11
N ALA A 251 14.67 -7.83 14.02
CA ALA A 251 15.82 -8.68 13.73
C ALA A 251 17.11 -8.04 14.27
N TYR A 252 18.08 -7.77 13.38
CA TYR A 252 19.35 -7.15 13.75
C TYR A 252 19.26 -5.63 13.60
N LYS A 253 19.56 -4.92 14.69
CA LYS A 253 19.61 -3.45 14.72
C LYS A 253 20.97 -2.97 14.22
N LYS A 254 21.05 -2.62 12.94
CA LYS A 254 22.29 -2.28 12.22
C LYS A 254 22.03 -1.24 11.11
N PRO A 255 23.05 -0.46 10.68
CA PRO A 255 22.92 0.42 9.52
C PRO A 255 22.57 -0.35 8.25
N CYS A 256 21.67 0.20 7.44
CA CYS A 256 21.35 -0.30 6.10
C CYS A 256 22.29 0.31 5.06
N ILE A 257 22.33 -0.26 3.86
CA ILE A 257 23.13 0.23 2.73
C ILE A 257 22.45 1.41 2.03
N ASP A 258 23.24 2.23 1.33
CA ASP A 258 22.75 3.22 0.37
C ASP A 258 22.17 2.55 -0.87
N LEU A 259 20.90 2.83 -1.18
CA LEU A 259 20.22 2.30 -2.37
C LEU A 259 20.32 3.23 -3.59
N LEU A 260 20.87 4.44 -3.42
CA LEU A 260 21.01 5.42 -4.49
C LEU A 260 22.28 5.22 -5.32
N THR A 261 23.23 4.41 -4.85
CA THR A 261 24.49 4.09 -5.55
C THR A 261 24.57 2.61 -5.91
N PRO A 262 25.25 2.24 -7.01
CA PRO A 262 25.30 0.85 -7.47
C PRO A 262 26.25 -0.04 -6.65
N GLU A 263 27.32 0.50 -6.09
CA GLU A 263 28.41 -0.25 -5.45
C GLU A 263 27.95 -1.10 -4.24
N PRO A 264 27.12 -0.60 -3.31
CA PRO A 264 26.70 -1.37 -2.14
C PRO A 264 25.88 -2.61 -2.54
N THR A 265 25.00 -2.49 -3.54
CA THR A 265 24.20 -3.64 -4.02
C THR A 265 25.06 -4.66 -4.75
N ALA A 266 26.05 -4.21 -5.54
CA ALA A 266 27.00 -5.12 -6.18
C ALA A 266 27.77 -5.94 -5.13
N ARG A 267 28.19 -5.29 -4.04
CA ARG A 267 28.83 -5.98 -2.91
C ARG A 267 27.88 -6.95 -2.21
N PHE A 268 26.62 -6.57 -2.01
CA PHE A 268 25.61 -7.46 -1.42
C PHE A 268 25.48 -8.75 -2.23
N LEU A 269 25.37 -8.65 -3.57
CA LEU A 269 25.32 -9.81 -4.46
C LEU A 269 26.59 -10.68 -4.35
N GLU A 270 27.78 -10.07 -4.30
CA GLU A 270 29.05 -10.77 -4.16
C GLU A 270 29.14 -11.59 -2.86
N VAL A 271 28.70 -11.02 -1.73
CA VAL A 271 28.86 -11.67 -0.41
C VAL A 271 27.72 -12.64 -0.06
N THR A 272 26.57 -12.58 -0.75
CA THR A 272 25.44 -13.51 -0.51
C THR A 272 25.14 -14.39 -1.72
N HIS A 273 24.66 -13.78 -2.80
CA HIS A 273 24.11 -14.48 -3.96
C HIS A 273 25.19 -15.31 -4.66
N ASP A 274 26.39 -14.74 -4.86
CA ASP A 274 27.52 -15.47 -5.45
C ASP A 274 28.00 -16.62 -4.54
N ARG A 275 27.86 -16.49 -3.21
CA ARG A 275 28.17 -17.59 -2.28
C ARG A 275 27.18 -18.74 -2.41
N TYR A 276 25.89 -18.46 -2.61
CA TYR A 276 24.93 -19.52 -2.93
C TYR A 276 25.23 -20.17 -4.28
N ALA A 277 25.55 -19.38 -5.31
CA ALA A 277 25.91 -19.88 -6.64
C ALA A 277 27.19 -20.75 -6.61
N GLU A 278 28.19 -20.38 -5.81
CA GLU A 278 29.41 -21.19 -5.62
C GLU A 278 29.09 -22.59 -5.07
N LYS A 279 28.16 -22.68 -4.11
CA LYS A 279 27.90 -23.93 -3.36
C LYS A 279 26.90 -24.85 -4.07
N LEU A 280 25.98 -24.30 -4.84
CA LEU A 280 24.92 -25.04 -5.54
C LEU A 280 25.12 -25.14 -7.05
N GLY A 281 26.07 -24.38 -7.61
CA GLY A 281 26.35 -24.35 -9.04
C GLY A 281 25.60 -23.24 -9.78
N LYS A 282 25.79 -23.19 -11.11
CA LYS A 282 25.32 -22.09 -11.96
C LYS A 282 23.81 -22.10 -12.21
N ASP A 283 23.16 -23.26 -12.07
CA ASP A 283 21.73 -23.43 -12.35
C ASP A 283 20.90 -23.38 -11.05
N LEU A 284 21.04 -22.29 -10.28
CA LEU A 284 20.26 -22.07 -9.05
C LEU A 284 18.74 -22.16 -9.28
N GLY A 285 18.29 -21.79 -10.49
CA GLY A 285 16.92 -21.96 -10.95
C GLY A 285 16.39 -23.39 -10.95
N GLU A 286 17.26 -24.41 -10.94
CA GLU A 286 16.82 -25.79 -10.76
C GLU A 286 16.35 -26.08 -9.33
N TYR A 287 16.87 -25.34 -8.34
CA TYR A 287 16.52 -25.52 -6.94
C TYR A 287 15.45 -24.53 -6.49
N PHE A 288 15.61 -23.24 -6.82
CA PHE A 288 14.76 -22.17 -6.29
C PHE A 288 13.94 -21.52 -7.38
N THR A 289 12.65 -21.29 -7.09
CA THR A 289 11.74 -20.54 -7.96
C THR A 289 12.17 -19.08 -8.07
N SER A 290 12.53 -18.48 -6.93
CA SER A 290 12.84 -17.07 -6.80
C SER A 290 13.73 -16.80 -5.59
N THR A 291 14.43 -15.67 -5.59
CA THR A 291 14.91 -15.05 -4.35
C THR A 291 13.75 -14.43 -3.58
N PHE A 292 14.00 -14.13 -2.31
CA PHE A 292 13.14 -13.36 -1.42
C PHE A 292 14.00 -12.25 -0.79
N THR A 293 13.84 -11.04 -1.31
CA THR A 293 14.28 -9.78 -0.73
C THR A 293 13.23 -9.22 0.25
N ASP A 294 13.66 -8.83 1.44
CA ASP A 294 12.81 -8.41 2.57
C ASP A 294 13.08 -6.95 2.98
N GLU A 295 12.06 -6.10 2.85
CA GLU A 295 11.95 -4.72 3.33
C GLU A 295 13.13 -3.74 3.10
N PRO A 296 13.87 -3.77 1.96
CA PRO A 296 14.88 -2.76 1.68
C PRO A 296 14.22 -1.37 1.57
N SER A 297 14.84 -0.31 2.06
CA SER A 297 14.38 1.06 1.81
C SER A 297 15.49 2.09 2.03
N LEU A 298 15.23 3.34 1.60
CA LEU A 298 16.17 4.45 1.76
C LEU A 298 16.35 4.91 3.22
N MET A 299 15.56 4.40 4.18
CA MET A 299 15.57 4.80 5.59
C MET A 299 15.26 6.29 5.88
N ASN A 300 14.86 7.08 4.87
CA ASN A 300 14.53 8.52 5.04
C ASN A 300 13.10 8.79 5.56
N LEU A 301 12.55 7.88 6.37
CA LEU A 301 11.28 8.06 7.05
C LEU A 301 11.46 7.75 8.53
N TRP A 302 11.16 8.72 9.39
CA TRP A 302 11.39 8.59 10.83
C TRP A 302 10.29 7.76 11.51
N MET A 303 10.69 6.71 12.24
CA MET A 303 9.85 5.83 13.06
C MET A 303 9.49 6.41 14.43
N ARG A 304 10.12 7.54 14.79
CA ARG A 304 9.83 8.33 15.98
C ARG A 304 10.03 9.81 15.69
N PRO A 305 9.49 10.73 16.52
CA PRO A 305 9.78 12.15 16.38
C PRO A 305 11.28 12.46 16.45
N MET A 306 11.77 13.25 15.50
CA MET A 306 13.14 13.74 15.42
C MET A 306 13.15 15.29 15.42
N PRO A 307 14.24 15.94 15.88
CA PRO A 307 14.34 17.41 15.91
C PRO A 307 14.67 18.03 14.54
N TYR A 308 14.86 17.20 13.50
CA TYR A 308 15.18 17.59 12.12
C TYR A 308 14.42 16.70 11.12
N ARG A 309 14.20 17.20 9.91
CA ARG A 309 13.67 16.42 8.77
C ARG A 309 14.81 15.69 8.07
N VAL A 310 14.48 14.80 7.12
CA VAL A 310 15.47 14.10 6.30
C VAL A 310 15.02 14.00 4.84
N LEU A 311 15.94 14.25 3.91
CA LEU A 311 15.81 13.91 2.49
C LEU A 311 16.77 12.77 2.13
N PRO A 312 16.44 11.94 1.12
CA PRO A 312 17.40 11.00 0.54
C PRO A 312 18.65 11.70 0.06
N TRP A 313 19.80 11.12 0.38
CA TRP A 313 21.10 11.68 0.05
C TRP A 313 22.12 10.59 -0.25
N SER A 314 23.07 10.91 -1.11
CA SER A 314 24.23 10.05 -1.40
C SER A 314 25.39 10.92 -1.88
N LEU A 315 26.61 10.39 -1.87
CA LEU A 315 27.83 11.10 -2.30
C LEU A 315 27.78 11.54 -3.77
N THR A 316 26.97 10.87 -4.60
CA THR A 316 26.84 11.12 -6.05
C THR A 316 25.56 11.88 -6.42
N ILE A 317 24.67 12.18 -5.47
CA ILE A 317 23.31 12.68 -5.78
C ILE A 317 23.30 14.01 -6.52
N GLU A 318 24.20 14.94 -6.20
CA GLU A 318 24.30 16.22 -6.91
C GLU A 318 24.77 16.05 -8.36
N GLN A 319 25.67 15.09 -8.60
CA GLN A 319 26.15 14.74 -9.95
C GLN A 319 25.04 14.10 -10.77
N GLU A 320 24.30 13.15 -10.18
CA GLU A 320 23.17 12.49 -10.83
C GLU A 320 22.02 13.47 -11.11
N PHE A 321 21.71 14.41 -10.19
CA PHE A 321 20.74 15.47 -10.45
C PHE A 321 21.19 16.37 -11.61
N LYS A 322 22.47 16.79 -11.64
CA LYS A 322 23.00 17.61 -12.74
C LYS A 322 22.91 16.89 -14.09
N LYS A 323 23.28 15.61 -14.11
CA LYS A 323 23.26 14.75 -15.30
C LYS A 323 21.85 14.52 -15.84
N ARG A 324 20.86 14.28 -14.97
CA ARG A 324 19.49 13.93 -15.36
C ARG A 324 18.56 15.14 -15.55
N CYS A 325 18.77 16.22 -14.79
CA CYS A 325 17.89 17.39 -14.76
C CYS A 325 18.55 18.68 -15.31
N GLY A 326 19.84 18.64 -15.64
CA GLY A 326 20.57 19.75 -16.27
C GLY A 326 20.88 20.94 -15.35
N ARG A 327 20.54 20.88 -14.06
CA ARG A 327 20.67 21.98 -13.10
C ARG A 327 21.47 21.56 -11.87
N ASP A 328 22.06 22.53 -11.18
CA ASP A 328 22.77 22.25 -9.93
C ASP A 328 21.75 22.11 -8.78
N LEU A 329 21.86 21.03 -8.00
CA LEU A 329 20.88 20.71 -6.95
C LEU A 329 21.00 21.65 -5.74
N ARG A 330 22.22 21.99 -5.31
CA ARG A 330 22.46 22.70 -4.05
C ARG A 330 21.68 24.02 -3.89
N PRO A 331 21.61 24.92 -4.91
CA PRO A 331 20.80 26.13 -4.82
C PRO A 331 19.28 25.89 -4.75
N LEU A 332 18.83 24.68 -5.08
CA LEU A 332 17.43 24.30 -5.17
C LEU A 332 16.93 23.52 -3.95
N LEU A 333 17.83 23.06 -3.07
CA LEU A 333 17.50 22.29 -1.87
C LEU A 333 16.40 22.93 -1.00
N PRO A 334 16.37 24.27 -0.77
CA PRO A 334 15.29 24.87 0.01
C PRO A 334 13.89 24.62 -0.56
N ALA A 335 13.75 24.44 -1.89
CA ALA A 335 12.46 24.16 -2.53
C ALA A 335 11.93 22.74 -2.23
N LEU A 336 12.78 21.83 -1.76
CA LEU A 336 12.38 20.48 -1.36
C LEU A 336 11.73 20.43 0.03
N VAL A 337 11.89 21.48 0.84
CA VAL A 337 11.42 21.54 2.23
C VAL A 337 10.51 22.73 2.52
N ALA A 338 10.43 23.71 1.63
CA ALA A 338 9.58 24.89 1.75
C ALA A 338 8.77 25.17 0.49
N GLU A 339 7.64 25.88 0.65
CA GLU A 339 6.83 26.34 -0.48
C GLU A 339 7.61 27.41 -1.27
N ALA A 340 7.86 27.13 -2.56
CA ALA A 340 8.60 27.99 -3.49
C ALA A 340 7.80 28.25 -4.78
N GLY A 341 6.48 28.05 -4.74
CA GLY A 341 5.56 28.21 -5.86
C GLY A 341 5.74 27.15 -6.94
N PRO A 342 5.22 27.42 -8.16
CA PRO A 342 5.37 26.58 -9.35
C PRO A 342 6.76 25.98 -9.59
N VAL A 343 7.81 26.80 -9.44
CA VAL A 343 9.19 26.35 -9.66
C VAL A 343 9.61 25.32 -8.61
N GLY A 344 9.20 25.49 -7.35
CA GLY A 344 9.48 24.51 -6.30
C GLY A 344 8.76 23.20 -6.50
N ALA A 345 7.49 23.25 -6.93
CA ALA A 345 6.71 22.08 -7.28
C ALA A 345 7.38 21.26 -8.39
N LEU A 346 7.90 21.91 -9.44
CA LEU A 346 8.66 21.25 -10.51
C LEU A 346 9.97 20.64 -10.00
N ILE A 347 10.73 21.35 -9.16
CA ILE A 347 11.97 20.85 -8.57
C ILE A 347 11.72 19.58 -7.73
N ARG A 348 10.64 19.56 -6.94
CA ARG A 348 10.25 18.36 -6.18
C ARG A 348 9.89 17.20 -7.09
N TYR A 349 9.15 17.45 -8.17
CA TYR A 349 8.83 16.44 -9.17
C TYR A 349 10.11 15.79 -9.73
N GLU A 350 11.07 16.60 -10.19
CA GLU A 350 12.32 16.09 -10.77
C GLU A 350 13.19 15.34 -9.76
N PHE A 351 13.31 15.87 -8.55
CA PHE A 351 14.10 15.25 -7.49
C PHE A 351 13.57 13.86 -7.15
N TRP A 352 12.26 13.73 -6.88
CA TRP A 352 11.67 12.44 -6.52
C TRP A 352 11.62 11.45 -7.68
N ASN A 353 11.42 11.91 -8.91
CA ASN A 353 11.53 11.07 -10.10
C ASN A 353 12.95 10.53 -10.29
N MET A 354 13.98 11.34 -10.01
CA MET A 354 15.38 10.92 -10.08
C MET A 354 15.73 9.93 -8.96
N VAL A 355 15.29 10.17 -7.72
CA VAL A 355 15.40 9.20 -6.61
C VAL A 355 14.79 7.85 -7.00
N GLY A 356 13.56 7.84 -7.53
CA GLY A 356 12.89 6.63 -7.98
C GLY A 356 13.62 5.87 -9.09
N ASN A 357 14.26 6.59 -10.03
CA ASN A 357 15.13 5.97 -11.03
C ASN A 357 16.34 5.29 -10.39
N LEU A 358 17.06 6.00 -9.51
CA LEU A 358 18.28 5.47 -8.90
C LEU A 358 18.01 4.22 -8.08
N VAL A 359 16.98 4.21 -7.23
CA VAL A 359 16.65 3.02 -6.42
C VAL A 359 16.23 1.83 -7.30
N SER A 360 15.37 2.07 -8.29
CA SER A 360 14.91 1.03 -9.23
C SER A 360 16.08 0.42 -10.02
N GLU A 361 17.02 1.24 -10.49
CA GLU A 361 18.19 0.80 -11.26
C GLU A 361 19.23 0.09 -10.37
N ASN A 362 19.62 0.73 -9.26
CA ASN A 362 20.80 0.35 -8.49
C ASN A 362 20.52 -0.81 -7.53
N PHE A 363 19.35 -0.89 -6.92
CA PHE A 363 19.04 -2.02 -6.03
C PHE A 363 18.31 -3.13 -6.78
N PHE A 364 17.07 -2.87 -7.20
CA PHE A 364 16.21 -3.90 -7.78
C PHE A 364 16.68 -4.37 -9.15
N GLY A 365 17.15 -3.45 -10.01
CA GLY A 365 17.65 -3.77 -11.35
C GLY A 365 18.89 -4.66 -11.36
N GLN A 366 19.80 -4.47 -10.40
CA GLN A 366 20.99 -5.32 -10.26
C GLN A 366 20.61 -6.74 -9.80
N ILE A 367 19.77 -6.86 -8.77
CA ILE A 367 19.29 -8.17 -8.29
C ILE A 367 18.51 -8.91 -9.39
N GLN A 368 17.63 -8.22 -10.11
CA GLN A 368 16.91 -8.77 -11.26
C GLN A 368 17.86 -9.33 -12.32
N THR A 369 18.87 -8.54 -12.70
CA THR A 369 19.84 -8.95 -13.72
C THR A 369 20.64 -10.17 -13.26
N TRP A 370 21.05 -10.18 -11.99
CA TRP A 370 21.78 -11.30 -11.41
C TRP A 370 20.93 -12.59 -11.37
N CYS A 371 19.66 -12.50 -10.92
CA CYS A 371 18.77 -13.66 -10.84
C CYS A 371 18.49 -14.27 -12.22
N ARG A 372 18.19 -13.44 -13.22
CA ARG A 372 17.98 -13.93 -14.60
C ARG A 372 19.19 -14.66 -15.17
N LYS A 373 20.41 -14.21 -14.85
CA LYS A 373 21.65 -14.87 -15.26
C LYS A 373 21.81 -16.27 -14.65
N HIS A 374 21.19 -16.54 -13.51
CA HIS A 374 21.25 -17.81 -12.77
C HIS A 374 19.95 -18.64 -12.87
N GLY A 375 19.04 -18.26 -13.77
CA GLY A 375 17.85 -19.05 -14.10
C GLY A 375 16.71 -19.01 -13.08
N LEU A 376 16.72 -18.09 -12.11
CA LEU A 376 15.65 -17.89 -11.14
C LEU A 376 15.05 -16.49 -11.21
N ALA A 377 13.85 -16.29 -10.65
CA ALA A 377 13.24 -14.98 -10.54
C ALA A 377 13.86 -14.15 -9.41
N SER A 378 13.87 -12.82 -9.56
CA SER A 378 14.04 -11.89 -8.44
C SER A 378 12.68 -11.66 -7.77
N GLY A 379 12.57 -11.95 -6.48
CA GLY A 379 11.33 -11.77 -5.74
C GLY A 379 11.57 -11.17 -4.37
N GLY A 380 10.49 -10.72 -3.73
CA GLY A 380 10.59 -10.00 -2.46
C GLY A 380 9.60 -8.86 -2.34
N HIS A 381 9.57 -8.22 -1.18
CA HIS A 381 8.67 -7.11 -0.88
C HIS A 381 9.43 -5.93 -0.27
N LEU A 382 8.74 -4.80 -0.13
CA LEU A 382 9.33 -3.49 0.15
C LEU A 382 8.67 -2.94 1.41
N LEU A 383 9.41 -2.32 2.32
CA LEU A 383 8.85 -1.70 3.54
C LEU A 383 7.67 -0.74 3.27
N MET A 384 6.60 -0.87 4.06
CA MET A 384 5.41 0.03 4.14
C MET A 384 4.59 0.15 2.85
N GLU A 385 4.25 -0.97 2.22
CA GLU A 385 3.48 -1.04 0.99
C GLU A 385 2.06 -0.42 1.09
N GLU A 386 1.52 -0.26 2.30
CA GLU A 386 0.19 0.32 2.53
C GLU A 386 0.14 1.83 2.44
N SER A 387 1.27 2.54 2.50
CA SER A 387 1.27 4.01 2.51
C SER A 387 1.82 4.58 1.22
N LEU A 388 0.90 4.96 0.32
CA LEU A 388 1.22 5.70 -0.90
C LEU A 388 2.10 6.93 -0.66
N VAL A 389 1.85 7.71 0.41
CA VAL A 389 2.72 8.87 0.73
C VAL A 389 4.07 8.41 1.30
N GLY A 390 4.10 7.30 2.04
CA GLY A 390 5.32 6.66 2.54
C GLY A 390 6.24 6.16 1.42
N HIS A 391 5.68 5.84 0.26
CA HIS A 391 6.47 5.40 -0.91
C HIS A 391 7.45 6.47 -1.40
N VAL A 392 7.15 7.76 -1.21
CA VAL A 392 8.03 8.86 -1.66
C VAL A 392 9.36 8.88 -0.90
N PRO A 393 9.42 9.03 0.44
CA PRO A 393 10.68 9.05 1.16
C PRO A 393 11.41 7.70 1.20
N LEU A 394 10.69 6.58 1.01
CA LEU A 394 11.30 5.25 1.06
C LEU A 394 11.88 4.79 -0.29
N TYR A 395 11.32 5.25 -1.41
CA TYR A 395 11.70 4.78 -2.75
C TYR A 395 11.72 5.86 -3.84
N GLY A 396 11.12 7.03 -3.61
CA GLY A 396 10.74 7.98 -4.66
C GLY A 396 9.54 7.49 -5.48
N ASP A 397 9.66 6.29 -6.06
CA ASP A 397 8.65 5.63 -6.88
C ASP A 397 8.60 4.11 -6.57
N PHE A 398 7.73 3.72 -5.64
CA PHE A 398 7.54 2.32 -5.25
C PHE A 398 7.11 1.44 -6.43
N PHE A 399 6.15 1.89 -7.23
CA PHE A 399 5.59 1.10 -8.32
C PHE A 399 6.68 0.77 -9.36
N ARG A 400 7.54 1.74 -9.68
CA ARG A 400 8.71 1.54 -10.53
C ARG A 400 9.73 0.56 -9.94
N CYS A 401 9.92 0.57 -8.63
CA CYS A 401 10.81 -0.37 -7.95
C CYS A 401 10.25 -1.80 -8.04
N VAL A 402 8.97 -2.00 -7.73
CA VAL A 402 8.31 -3.32 -7.80
C VAL A 402 8.30 -3.89 -9.22
N ARG A 403 8.16 -3.07 -10.28
CA ARG A 403 8.25 -3.53 -11.68
C ARG A 403 9.58 -4.23 -12.03
N ARG A 404 10.63 -4.02 -11.23
CA ARG A 404 11.93 -4.70 -11.37
C ARG A 404 11.99 -6.08 -10.69
N LEU A 405 10.95 -6.51 -10.00
CA LEU A 405 10.86 -7.86 -9.47
C LEU A 405 10.23 -8.78 -10.53
N ASP A 406 10.83 -9.95 -10.75
CA ASP A 406 10.28 -10.98 -11.63
C ASP A 406 9.18 -11.81 -10.93
N ALA A 407 9.18 -11.80 -9.60
CA ALA A 407 8.15 -12.37 -8.73
C ALA A 407 7.82 -11.37 -7.59
N PRO A 408 7.12 -10.26 -7.88
CA PRO A 408 6.87 -9.22 -6.88
C PRO A 408 6.00 -9.74 -5.73
N SER A 409 6.29 -9.27 -4.51
CA SER A 409 5.69 -9.82 -3.29
C SER A 409 5.18 -8.74 -2.34
N ILE A 410 4.51 -9.18 -1.27
CA ILE A 410 4.06 -8.40 -0.10
C ILE A 410 4.31 -9.20 1.18
N ASP A 411 4.13 -8.59 2.34
CA ASP A 411 3.81 -9.29 3.57
C ASP A 411 2.34 -9.05 4.01
N CYS A 412 1.85 -9.90 4.91
CA CYS A 412 0.56 -9.78 5.55
C CYS A 412 0.66 -10.30 6.97
N LEU A 413 0.87 -9.36 7.90
CA LEU A 413 1.12 -9.67 9.32
C LEU A 413 -0.15 -9.92 10.15
N THR A 414 -1.33 -9.89 9.53
CA THR A 414 -2.61 -10.15 10.19
C THR A 414 -3.28 -11.35 9.56
N SER A 415 -3.92 -12.15 10.40
CA SER A 415 -4.75 -13.27 9.98
C SER A 415 -6.23 -13.08 10.28
N ILE A 416 -6.66 -11.85 10.61
CA ILE A 416 -8.08 -11.50 10.72
C ILE A 416 -8.56 -11.09 9.33
N PRO A 417 -9.45 -11.87 8.66
CA PRO A 417 -9.79 -11.65 7.26
C PRO A 417 -10.22 -10.23 6.92
N SER A 418 -11.03 -9.59 7.78
CA SER A 418 -11.52 -8.23 7.58
C SER A 418 -10.40 -7.16 7.58
N HIS A 419 -9.25 -7.44 8.20
CA HIS A 419 -8.10 -6.54 8.30
C HIS A 419 -7.03 -6.75 7.22
N VAL A 420 -7.16 -7.80 6.40
CA VAL A 420 -6.19 -8.13 5.35
C VAL A 420 -6.07 -6.97 4.36
N PRO A 421 -4.85 -6.53 4.04
CA PRO A 421 -4.63 -5.41 3.15
C PRO A 421 -4.72 -5.85 1.68
N TRP A 422 -5.92 -6.28 1.27
CA TRP A 422 -6.23 -6.77 -0.08
C TRP A 422 -5.82 -5.83 -1.22
N HIS A 423 -5.74 -4.53 -0.95
CA HIS A 423 -5.38 -3.51 -1.94
C HIS A 423 -3.90 -3.58 -2.30
N ILE A 424 -3.01 -3.97 -1.39
CA ILE A 424 -1.60 -4.21 -1.73
C ILE A 424 -1.46 -5.44 -2.62
N ALA A 425 -2.15 -6.54 -2.28
CA ALA A 425 -2.19 -7.73 -3.12
C ALA A 425 -2.63 -7.38 -4.55
N ARG A 426 -3.67 -6.53 -4.69
CA ARG A 426 -4.12 -6.01 -5.98
C ARG A 426 -3.08 -5.11 -6.66
N LEU A 427 -2.39 -4.24 -5.92
CA LEU A 427 -1.32 -3.38 -6.42
C LEU A 427 -0.20 -4.21 -7.04
N ILE A 428 0.30 -5.20 -6.30
CA ILE A 428 1.38 -6.09 -6.73
C ILE A 428 0.97 -7.00 -7.87
N SER A 429 -0.24 -7.56 -7.84
CA SER A 429 -0.77 -8.33 -8.98
C SER A 429 -0.90 -7.47 -10.24
N SER A 430 -1.27 -6.20 -10.10
CA SER A 430 -1.36 -5.30 -11.25
C SER A 430 0.01 -5.03 -11.86
N VAL A 431 1.05 -4.88 -11.02
CA VAL A 431 2.44 -4.78 -11.48
C VAL A 431 2.87 -6.06 -12.20
N ALA A 432 2.57 -7.22 -11.63
CA ALA A 432 2.86 -8.52 -12.24
C ALA A 432 2.20 -8.64 -13.63
N ASP A 433 0.93 -8.29 -13.76
CA ASP A 433 0.20 -8.34 -15.03
C ASP A 433 0.76 -7.35 -16.08
N LEU A 434 1.14 -6.14 -15.66
CA LEU A 434 1.79 -5.14 -16.54
C LEU A 434 3.18 -5.57 -17.03
N GLU A 435 3.85 -6.46 -16.32
CA GLU A 435 5.19 -6.97 -16.66
C GLU A 435 5.16 -8.43 -17.14
N GLY A 436 3.98 -9.03 -17.30
CA GLY A 436 3.81 -10.42 -17.72
C GLY A 436 4.44 -11.42 -16.75
N ARG A 437 4.41 -11.15 -15.44
CA ARG A 437 4.99 -12.01 -14.40
C ARG A 437 4.04 -13.11 -14.00
N ARG A 438 4.60 -14.31 -13.85
CA ARG A 438 3.85 -15.49 -13.43
C ARG A 438 3.57 -15.51 -11.93
N TYR A 439 4.54 -15.10 -11.13
CA TYR A 439 4.52 -15.28 -9.68
C TYR A 439 4.22 -13.98 -8.95
N THR A 440 3.38 -14.07 -7.94
CA THR A 440 3.10 -13.05 -6.96
C THR A 440 3.07 -13.73 -5.59
N MET A 441 3.87 -13.23 -4.65
CA MET A 441 4.07 -13.92 -3.38
C MET A 441 3.61 -13.07 -2.19
N CYS A 442 3.11 -13.72 -1.15
CA CYS A 442 2.90 -13.07 0.14
C CYS A 442 3.56 -13.86 1.26
N GLU A 443 4.35 -13.15 2.07
CA GLU A 443 4.73 -13.61 3.41
C GLU A 443 3.53 -13.45 4.35
N VAL A 444 2.95 -14.56 4.78
CA VAL A 444 1.78 -14.56 5.67
C VAL A 444 2.11 -14.99 7.09
N SER A 445 1.52 -14.29 8.07
CA SER A 445 1.69 -14.62 9.48
C SER A 445 0.51 -14.22 10.37
N ASP A 446 0.52 -14.74 11.61
CA ASP A 446 -0.33 -14.31 12.72
C ASP A 446 0.41 -13.36 13.68
N HIS A 447 1.43 -12.64 13.19
CA HIS A 447 2.27 -11.77 14.00
C HIS A 447 1.46 -10.74 14.79
N SER A 448 0.53 -10.03 14.14
CA SER A 448 -0.31 -9.02 14.79
C SER A 448 -1.20 -9.60 15.91
N GLN A 449 -1.56 -10.87 15.82
CA GLN A 449 -2.40 -11.55 16.81
C GLN A 449 -1.57 -12.04 18.02
N ARG A 450 -0.29 -12.34 17.80
CA ARG A 450 0.59 -13.00 18.77
C ARG A 450 1.63 -12.09 19.43
N TYR A 451 2.13 -11.10 18.72
CA TYR A 451 3.25 -10.28 19.18
C TYR A 451 2.87 -9.47 20.42
N ARG A 452 3.69 -9.57 21.48
CA ARG A 452 3.57 -8.80 22.71
C ARG A 452 4.96 -8.30 23.08
N LYS A 453 5.07 -7.02 23.44
CA LYS A 453 6.29 -6.49 24.10
C LYS A 453 6.42 -7.13 25.49
N GLU A 454 7.61 -7.03 26.09
CA GLU A 454 7.90 -7.66 27.38
C GLU A 454 6.93 -7.22 28.49
N ASP A 455 6.45 -5.98 28.44
CA ASP A 455 5.49 -5.37 29.35
C ASP A 455 4.02 -5.65 29.01
N ASP A 456 3.72 -6.07 27.77
CA ASP A 456 2.36 -6.36 27.33
C ASP A 456 1.91 -7.77 27.74
N LYS A 457 1.09 -7.85 28.80
CA LYS A 457 0.58 -9.11 29.36
C LYS A 457 -0.72 -9.60 28.73
N ARG A 458 -1.25 -8.95 27.69
CA ARG A 458 -2.50 -9.39 27.04
C ARG A 458 -2.33 -10.77 26.41
N PRO A 459 -3.32 -11.69 26.53
CA PRO A 459 -3.21 -13.01 25.93
C PRO A 459 -3.05 -12.91 24.40
N VAL A 460 -2.31 -13.85 23.84
CA VAL A 460 -2.21 -14.00 22.37
C VAL A 460 -3.55 -14.42 21.80
N TYR A 461 -3.91 -13.85 20.66
CA TYR A 461 -5.08 -14.30 19.91
C TYR A 461 -4.67 -15.51 19.07
N ILE A 462 -5.38 -16.63 19.21
CA ILE A 462 -5.12 -17.85 18.44
C ILE A 462 -6.06 -17.85 17.25
N VAL A 463 -5.47 -17.81 16.06
CA VAL A 463 -6.19 -17.74 14.79
C VAL A 463 -6.73 -19.13 14.41
N SER A 464 -7.97 -19.16 13.94
CA SER A 464 -8.64 -20.40 13.53
C SER A 464 -8.28 -20.82 12.09
N GLU A 465 -8.56 -22.09 11.73
CA GLU A 465 -8.44 -22.59 10.35
C GLU A 465 -9.21 -21.71 9.35
N ASP A 466 -10.41 -21.26 9.73
CA ASP A 466 -11.30 -20.45 8.90
C ASP A 466 -10.75 -19.03 8.68
N GLU A 467 -10.13 -18.44 9.70
CA GLU A 467 -9.49 -17.12 9.59
C GLU A 467 -8.22 -17.14 8.75
N ILE A 468 -7.40 -18.20 8.87
CA ILE A 468 -6.24 -18.39 7.98
C ILE A 468 -6.71 -18.61 6.54
N ARG A 469 -7.73 -19.44 6.34
CA ARG A 469 -8.32 -19.70 5.02
C ARG A 469 -8.89 -18.42 4.40
N GLY A 470 -9.63 -17.61 5.16
CA GLY A 470 -10.16 -16.32 4.70
C GLY A 470 -9.09 -15.32 4.35
N THR A 471 -8.03 -15.27 5.17
CA THR A 471 -6.87 -14.41 4.90
C THR A 471 -6.23 -14.78 3.56
N CYS A 472 -5.91 -16.07 3.38
CA CYS A 472 -5.27 -16.53 2.15
C CYS A 472 -6.20 -16.41 0.92
N ASN A 473 -7.50 -16.72 1.05
CA ASN A 473 -8.47 -16.54 -0.04
C ASN A 473 -8.58 -15.07 -0.49
N ARG A 474 -8.53 -14.13 0.46
CA ARG A 474 -8.56 -12.69 0.15
C ARG A 474 -7.28 -12.21 -0.55
N LEU A 475 -6.13 -12.76 -0.17
CA LEU A 475 -4.85 -12.53 -0.86
C LEU A 475 -4.88 -13.09 -2.28
N ILE A 476 -5.40 -14.31 -2.47
CA ILE A 476 -5.53 -14.93 -3.80
C ILE A 476 -6.54 -14.18 -4.68
N TRP A 477 -7.65 -13.70 -4.11
CA TRP A 477 -8.56 -12.81 -4.81
C TRP A 477 -7.87 -11.50 -5.26
N GLY A 478 -6.95 -10.99 -4.43
CA GLY A 478 -6.10 -9.84 -4.76
C GLY A 478 -5.07 -10.14 -5.86
N GLY A 479 -4.84 -11.41 -6.18
CA GLY A 479 -3.92 -11.86 -7.23
C GLY A 479 -2.61 -12.47 -6.73
N ILE A 480 -2.48 -12.75 -5.42
CA ILE A 480 -1.37 -13.54 -4.87
C ILE A 480 -1.54 -15.01 -5.25
N ASN A 481 -0.48 -15.68 -5.70
CA ASN A 481 -0.53 -17.10 -6.06
C ASN A 481 0.52 -17.97 -5.37
N THR A 482 1.42 -17.37 -4.61
CA THR A 482 2.44 -18.06 -3.82
C THR A 482 2.39 -17.55 -2.38
N LEU A 483 2.45 -18.45 -1.39
CA LEU A 483 2.37 -18.08 0.02
C LEU A 483 3.55 -18.68 0.78
N THR A 484 4.36 -17.82 1.39
CA THR A 484 5.39 -18.21 2.37
C THR A 484 4.87 -17.90 3.77
N SER A 485 5.21 -18.70 4.78
CA SER A 485 4.49 -18.65 6.05
C SER A 485 5.35 -18.68 7.31
N TYR A 486 5.15 -17.66 8.15
CA TYR A 486 5.59 -17.62 9.55
C TYR A 486 4.52 -18.08 10.55
N TYR A 487 3.32 -18.46 10.11
CA TYR A 487 2.25 -18.91 11.02
C TYR A 487 2.75 -19.92 12.05
N ALA A 488 2.35 -19.71 13.30
CA ALA A 488 2.62 -20.67 14.36
C ALA A 488 1.77 -21.94 14.22
N PHE A 489 0.63 -21.87 13.51
CA PHE A 489 -0.33 -22.96 13.35
C PHE A 489 -0.77 -23.60 14.67
N LYS A 490 -0.80 -22.78 15.73
CA LYS A 490 -1.05 -23.25 17.09
C LYS A 490 -2.48 -23.81 17.19
N ASP A 491 -2.62 -24.95 17.86
CA ASP A 491 -3.87 -25.66 18.13
C ASP A 491 -4.61 -26.20 16.88
N LEU A 492 -3.96 -26.23 15.72
CA LEU A 492 -4.46 -26.94 14.55
C LEU A 492 -3.95 -28.38 14.51
N THR A 493 -4.86 -29.31 14.22
CA THR A 493 -4.53 -30.73 13.99
C THR A 493 -3.87 -30.94 12.63
N ASP A 494 -3.20 -32.08 12.45
CA ASP A 494 -2.56 -32.44 11.18
C ASP A 494 -3.55 -32.49 10.01
N ASP A 495 -4.78 -32.94 10.26
CA ASP A 495 -5.83 -32.98 9.24
C ASP A 495 -6.34 -31.58 8.87
N GLN A 496 -6.41 -30.66 9.83
CA GLN A 496 -6.73 -29.25 9.56
C GLN A 496 -5.64 -28.60 8.70
N LEU A 497 -4.37 -28.85 9.02
CA LEU A 497 -3.25 -28.34 8.22
C LEU A 497 -3.25 -28.91 6.80
N ARG A 498 -3.50 -30.22 6.65
CA ARG A 498 -3.59 -30.85 5.35
C ARG A 498 -4.73 -30.26 4.51
N ARG A 499 -5.92 -30.11 5.10
CA ARG A 499 -7.07 -29.49 4.40
C ARG A 499 -6.79 -28.05 4.01
N LEU A 500 -6.24 -27.24 4.91
CA LEU A 500 -5.89 -25.86 4.64
C LEU A 500 -4.89 -25.76 3.48
N ASN A 501 -3.78 -26.50 3.53
CA ASN A 501 -2.76 -26.48 2.49
C ASN A 501 -3.26 -26.97 1.13
N LEU A 502 -4.12 -28.00 1.10
CA LEU A 502 -4.73 -28.48 -0.14
C LEU A 502 -5.74 -27.48 -0.69
N HIS A 503 -6.62 -26.90 0.13
CA HIS A 503 -7.57 -25.87 -0.29
C HIS A 503 -6.84 -24.69 -0.95
N ILE A 504 -5.81 -24.17 -0.28
CA ILE A 504 -4.98 -23.07 -0.79
C ILE A 504 -4.23 -23.47 -2.06
N GLY A 505 -3.64 -24.66 -2.06
CA GLY A 505 -2.98 -25.21 -3.24
C GLY A 505 -3.88 -25.26 -4.48
N ARG A 506 -5.15 -25.64 -4.29
CA ARG A 506 -6.14 -25.72 -5.38
C ARG A 506 -6.52 -24.34 -5.91
N CYS A 507 -6.77 -23.39 -5.02
CA CYS A 507 -7.02 -22.00 -5.41
C CYS A 507 -5.83 -21.42 -6.18
N SER A 508 -4.61 -21.54 -5.64
CA SER A 508 -3.39 -21.05 -6.29
C SER A 508 -3.12 -21.74 -7.64
N THR A 509 -3.38 -23.04 -7.75
CA THR A 509 -3.23 -23.80 -9.01
C THR A 509 -4.09 -23.20 -10.13
N MET A 510 -5.32 -22.81 -9.80
CA MET A 510 -6.25 -22.24 -10.78
C MET A 510 -5.98 -20.77 -11.09
N MET A 511 -5.36 -20.03 -10.15
CA MET A 511 -5.17 -18.58 -10.25
C MET A 511 -3.75 -18.16 -10.64
N ALA A 512 -2.81 -19.11 -10.80
CA ALA A 512 -1.43 -18.82 -11.17
C ALA A 512 -1.27 -18.48 -12.66
N GLY A 513 -0.55 -17.39 -12.94
CA GLY A 513 -0.27 -16.92 -14.30
C GLY A 513 -1.42 -16.17 -14.97
N GLY A 514 -1.39 -16.16 -16.31
CA GLY A 514 -2.34 -15.39 -17.12
C GLY A 514 -2.30 -13.88 -16.83
N HIS A 515 -3.42 -13.21 -17.01
CA HIS A 515 -3.59 -11.80 -16.68
C HIS A 515 -4.99 -11.51 -16.14
N GLN A 516 -5.13 -10.41 -15.39
CA GLN A 516 -6.42 -9.92 -14.95
C GLN A 516 -7.33 -9.54 -16.13
N VAL A 517 -8.62 -9.90 -16.04
CA VAL A 517 -9.65 -9.40 -16.93
C VAL A 517 -10.52 -8.42 -16.14
N ALA A 518 -10.23 -7.13 -16.31
CA ALA A 518 -10.98 -6.06 -15.66
C ALA A 518 -11.14 -4.87 -16.59
N ASP A 519 -12.35 -4.30 -16.63
CA ASP A 519 -12.67 -3.14 -17.47
C ASP A 519 -12.17 -1.81 -16.91
N ILE A 520 -11.78 -1.81 -15.64
CA ILE A 520 -11.46 -0.61 -14.86
C ILE A 520 -9.97 -0.58 -14.59
N ALA A 521 -9.31 0.48 -15.02
CA ALA A 521 -7.97 0.85 -14.57
C ALA A 521 -8.05 1.97 -13.53
N VAL A 522 -7.30 1.87 -12.44
CA VAL A 522 -7.14 2.92 -11.43
C VAL A 522 -5.70 3.40 -11.45
N LEU A 523 -5.48 4.70 -11.70
CA LEU A 523 -4.12 5.24 -11.75
C LEU A 523 -3.50 5.33 -10.34
N TYR A 524 -2.27 4.84 -10.20
CA TYR A 524 -1.37 5.03 -9.06
C TYR A 524 -0.78 6.46 -9.09
N PRO A 525 -1.20 7.40 -8.22
CA PRO A 525 -1.03 8.84 -8.46
C PRO A 525 0.23 9.44 -7.82
N ILE A 526 1.35 8.71 -7.81
CA ILE A 526 2.60 9.15 -7.13
C ILE A 526 3.15 10.47 -7.69
N GLU A 527 2.99 10.70 -8.99
CA GLU A 527 3.43 11.92 -9.68
C GLU A 527 2.65 13.16 -9.25
N SER A 528 1.44 12.98 -8.75
CA SER A 528 0.65 14.07 -8.16
C SER A 528 1.02 14.32 -6.69
N ILE A 529 1.78 13.41 -6.06
CA ILE A 529 2.29 13.56 -4.70
C ILE A 529 3.63 14.28 -4.70
N TRP A 530 4.54 13.98 -5.62
CA TRP A 530 5.89 14.59 -5.64
C TRP A 530 5.89 16.12 -5.58
N PRO A 531 5.07 16.85 -6.37
CA PRO A 531 5.06 18.31 -6.33
C PRO A 531 4.56 18.88 -5.01
N LYS A 532 3.89 18.07 -4.19
CA LYS A 532 3.32 18.46 -2.90
C LYS A 532 4.24 18.04 -1.74
N PHE A 533 4.89 16.89 -1.85
CA PHE A 533 5.58 16.23 -0.73
C PHE A 533 6.68 17.08 -0.09
N VAL A 534 6.66 17.14 1.25
CA VAL A 534 7.69 17.74 2.09
C VAL A 534 8.09 16.70 3.15
N PRO A 535 9.39 16.44 3.39
CA PRO A 535 9.84 15.46 4.38
C PRO A 535 9.37 15.85 5.78
N ALA A 536 9.09 14.89 6.64
CA ALA A 536 8.51 15.15 7.97
C ALA A 536 9.52 14.92 9.11
N PHE A 537 9.17 15.41 10.31
CA PHE A 537 9.86 15.10 11.56
C PHE A 537 9.47 13.73 12.14
N HIS A 538 8.39 13.13 11.63
CA HIS A 538 7.89 11.81 12.01
C HIS A 538 6.97 11.25 10.92
N GLY A 539 7.21 10.01 10.48
CA GLY A 539 6.47 9.38 9.40
C GLY A 539 6.48 10.20 8.10
N ALA A 540 5.38 10.14 7.35
CA ALA A 540 5.15 10.98 6.17
C ALA A 540 4.02 12.01 6.43
N THR A 541 4.09 12.72 7.56
CA THR A 541 2.92 13.44 8.13
C THR A 541 2.88 14.94 7.87
N SER A 542 3.95 15.54 7.37
CA SER A 542 4.07 17.02 7.33
C SER A 542 3.25 17.70 6.24
N GLU A 543 2.96 17.03 5.12
CA GLU A 543 2.20 17.65 4.04
C GLU A 543 0.78 17.09 3.92
N ALA A 544 -0.20 17.92 4.27
CA ALA A 544 -1.62 17.57 4.21
C ALA A 544 -2.11 17.38 2.77
N ALA A 545 -1.57 18.13 1.80
CA ALA A 545 -1.97 18.00 0.40
C ALA A 545 -1.56 16.64 -0.20
N ALA A 546 -0.40 16.10 0.18
CA ALA A 546 0.03 14.75 -0.19
C ALA A 546 -0.89 13.67 0.40
N ARG A 547 -1.25 13.79 1.68
CA ARG A 547 -2.15 12.83 2.35
C ARG A 547 -3.54 12.79 1.75
N ARG A 548 -4.03 13.91 1.19
CA ARG A 548 -5.32 13.93 0.47
C ARG A 548 -5.34 13.04 -0.76
N VAL A 549 -4.24 13.00 -1.50
CA VAL A 549 -4.12 12.15 -2.70
C VAL A 549 -4.26 10.69 -2.30
N GLU A 550 -3.54 10.25 -1.26
CA GLU A 550 -3.66 8.90 -0.69
C GLU A 550 -5.09 8.59 -0.21
N ASN A 551 -5.71 9.48 0.58
CA ASN A 551 -7.08 9.27 1.06
C ASN A 551 -8.09 9.06 -0.09
N ILE A 552 -7.92 9.78 -1.20
CA ILE A 552 -8.81 9.66 -2.38
C ILE A 552 -8.51 8.35 -3.13
N PHE A 553 -7.23 7.99 -3.30
CA PHE A 553 -6.80 6.72 -3.90
C PHE A 553 -7.33 5.51 -3.12
N ASP A 554 -7.17 5.50 -1.80
CA ASP A 554 -7.69 4.45 -0.91
C ASP A 554 -9.22 4.42 -0.94
N GLY A 555 -9.86 5.59 -0.94
CA GLY A 555 -11.30 5.73 -1.02
C GLY A 555 -11.88 5.11 -2.29
N VAL A 556 -11.31 5.42 -3.47
CA VAL A 556 -11.72 4.84 -4.77
C VAL A 556 -11.53 3.33 -4.77
N SER A 557 -10.37 2.87 -4.29
CA SER A 557 -10.07 1.44 -4.22
C SER A 557 -11.10 0.71 -3.34
N ALA A 558 -11.36 1.24 -2.14
CA ALA A 558 -12.28 0.65 -1.18
C ALA A 558 -13.74 0.63 -1.67
N THR A 559 -14.19 1.66 -2.42
CA THR A 559 -15.56 1.67 -2.94
C THR A 559 -15.75 0.68 -4.08
N LEU A 560 -14.77 0.52 -4.97
CA LEU A 560 -14.80 -0.51 -6.02
C LEU A 560 -14.79 -1.92 -5.42
N TYR A 561 -13.88 -2.20 -4.48
CA TYR A 561 -13.84 -3.46 -3.75
C TYR A 561 -15.16 -3.73 -3.01
N GLY A 562 -15.67 -2.74 -2.28
CA GLY A 562 -16.93 -2.82 -1.53
C GLY A 562 -18.10 -3.18 -2.44
N ALA A 563 -18.14 -2.60 -3.64
CA ALA A 563 -19.15 -2.88 -4.66
C ALA A 563 -18.89 -4.17 -5.46
N SER A 564 -17.85 -4.95 -5.16
CA SER A 564 -17.46 -6.15 -5.92
C SER A 564 -17.25 -5.84 -7.42
N ARG A 565 -16.63 -4.69 -7.71
CA ARG A 565 -16.11 -4.34 -9.04
C ARG A 565 -14.61 -4.57 -9.06
N ASP A 566 -14.19 -5.43 -9.95
CA ASP A 566 -12.80 -5.77 -10.15
C ASP A 566 -12.07 -4.70 -10.96
N PHE A 567 -10.77 -4.51 -10.72
CA PHE A 567 -9.97 -3.45 -11.36
C PHE A 567 -8.47 -3.77 -11.37
N THR A 568 -7.70 -3.01 -12.15
CA THR A 568 -6.22 -3.08 -12.22
C THR A 568 -5.63 -1.72 -11.86
N TYR A 569 -4.55 -1.69 -11.08
CA TYR A 569 -3.78 -0.47 -10.89
C TYR A 569 -2.80 -0.25 -12.05
N VAL A 570 -2.67 0.99 -12.52
CA VAL A 570 -1.74 1.36 -13.60
C VAL A 570 -0.90 2.56 -13.19
N ASP A 571 0.32 2.69 -13.72
CA ASP A 571 1.16 3.88 -13.61
C ASP A 571 1.08 4.72 -14.91
N SER A 572 1.65 5.92 -14.90
CA SER A 572 1.70 6.79 -16.08
C SER A 572 2.44 6.15 -17.26
N ARG A 573 3.46 5.32 -16.99
CA ARG A 573 4.18 4.55 -18.00
C ARG A 573 3.26 3.59 -18.74
N ALA A 574 2.43 2.83 -18.02
CA ALA A 574 1.42 1.98 -18.65
C ALA A 574 0.45 2.80 -19.51
N LEU A 575 0.10 4.02 -19.10
CA LEU A 575 -0.73 4.91 -19.91
C LEU A 575 -0.01 5.45 -21.16
N CYS A 576 1.29 5.73 -21.12
CA CYS A 576 2.07 6.09 -22.31
C CYS A 576 2.15 4.92 -23.30
N ASP A 577 2.47 3.73 -22.79
CA ASP A 577 2.72 2.53 -23.60
C ASP A 577 1.42 1.92 -24.17
N ALA A 578 0.26 2.21 -23.54
CA ALA A 578 -1.02 1.66 -23.96
C ALA A 578 -1.49 2.18 -25.33
N ARG A 579 -2.16 1.31 -26.07
CA ARG A 579 -2.72 1.60 -27.40
C ARG A 579 -4.23 1.76 -27.31
N VAL A 580 -4.73 2.89 -27.79
CA VAL A 580 -6.18 3.11 -27.94
C VAL A 580 -6.71 2.36 -29.16
N LYS A 581 -7.60 1.39 -28.96
CA LYS A 581 -8.30 0.64 -30.01
C LYS A 581 -9.82 0.76 -29.80
N GLY A 582 -10.46 1.66 -30.54
CA GLY A 582 -11.86 2.01 -30.28
C GLY A 582 -12.00 2.66 -28.91
N ASP A 583 -12.99 2.23 -28.14
CA ASP A 583 -13.24 2.68 -26.76
C ASP A 583 -12.47 1.87 -25.69
N VAL A 584 -11.41 1.16 -26.11
CA VAL A 584 -10.57 0.33 -25.23
C VAL A 584 -9.13 0.86 -25.21
N LEU A 585 -8.58 1.01 -24.01
CA LEU A 585 -7.16 1.23 -23.76
C LEU A 585 -6.48 -0.13 -23.56
N LYS A 586 -5.57 -0.52 -24.46
CA LYS A 586 -4.90 -1.84 -24.44
C LYS A 586 -3.44 -1.74 -24.05
N TYR A 587 -3.00 -2.60 -23.15
CA TYR A 587 -1.59 -2.78 -22.80
C TYR A 587 -1.30 -4.29 -22.77
N GLY A 588 -0.52 -4.79 -23.72
CA GLY A 588 -0.38 -6.24 -23.92
C GLY A 588 -1.76 -6.90 -24.08
N ASP A 589 -2.05 -7.88 -23.22
CA ASP A 589 -3.35 -8.56 -23.16
C ASP A 589 -4.40 -7.82 -22.31
N LEU A 590 -3.96 -6.90 -21.44
CA LEU A 590 -4.85 -6.08 -20.61
C LEU A 590 -5.65 -5.11 -21.47
N SER A 591 -6.91 -4.91 -21.11
CA SER A 591 -7.87 -4.12 -21.89
C SER A 591 -8.84 -3.40 -20.96
N TRP A 592 -8.80 -2.07 -20.94
CA TRP A 592 -9.63 -1.25 -20.06
C TRP A 592 -10.58 -0.35 -20.84
N ARG A 593 -11.81 -0.22 -20.33
CA ARG A 593 -12.87 0.65 -20.89
C ARG A 593 -13.17 1.86 -20.00
N VAL A 594 -12.73 1.81 -18.75
CA VAL A 594 -12.83 2.89 -17.77
C VAL A 594 -11.44 3.17 -17.19
N LEU A 595 -11.03 4.43 -17.21
CA LEU A 595 -9.86 4.92 -16.49
C LEU A 595 -10.30 5.81 -15.34
N VAL A 596 -9.93 5.46 -14.12
CA VAL A 596 -10.22 6.21 -12.90
C VAL A 596 -8.95 6.93 -12.43
N LEU A 597 -9.08 8.24 -12.18
CA LEU A 597 -8.01 9.17 -11.84
C LEU A 597 -8.25 9.73 -10.42
N PRO A 598 -7.76 9.06 -9.36
CA PRO A 598 -7.92 9.51 -7.98
C PRO A 598 -6.94 10.65 -7.65
N ALA A 599 -7.46 11.88 -7.53
CA ALA A 599 -6.70 13.08 -7.19
C ALA A 599 -5.49 13.35 -8.10
N VAL A 600 -5.62 12.99 -9.38
CA VAL A 600 -4.54 13.10 -10.36
C VAL A 600 -4.59 14.47 -11.02
N ASP A 601 -3.61 15.31 -10.73
CA ASP A 601 -3.40 16.60 -11.39
C ASP A 601 -2.12 16.63 -12.23
N THR A 602 -1.22 15.67 -12.03
CA THR A 602 0.14 15.62 -12.59
C THR A 602 0.45 14.24 -13.16
N MET A 603 0.90 14.21 -14.41
CA MET A 603 1.45 13.06 -15.16
C MET A 603 2.33 13.60 -16.30
N PRO A 604 3.11 12.76 -17.01
CA PRO A 604 3.79 13.17 -18.23
C PRO A 604 2.78 13.62 -19.29
N LEU A 605 3.14 14.61 -20.10
CA LEU A 605 2.26 15.13 -21.16
C LEU A 605 1.79 14.03 -22.11
N GLU A 606 2.67 13.10 -22.47
CA GLU A 606 2.33 11.96 -23.34
C GLU A 606 1.20 11.10 -22.77
N ALA A 607 1.20 10.84 -21.46
CA ALA A 607 0.12 10.09 -20.81
C ALA A 607 -1.20 10.87 -20.90
N TRP A 608 -1.19 12.19 -20.63
CA TRP A 608 -2.38 13.03 -20.78
C TRP A 608 -2.94 13.03 -22.19
N GLU A 609 -2.08 13.08 -23.20
CA GLU A 609 -2.49 13.05 -24.61
C GLU A 609 -3.08 11.70 -24.99
N ASN A 610 -2.55 10.59 -24.47
CA ASN A 610 -3.13 9.27 -24.70
C ASN A 610 -4.48 9.10 -23.98
N VAL A 611 -4.66 9.67 -22.79
CA VAL A 611 -5.97 9.72 -22.09
C VAL A 611 -6.99 10.55 -22.88
N GLU A 612 -6.58 11.71 -23.42
CA GLU A 612 -7.45 12.51 -24.28
C GLU A 612 -7.86 11.71 -25.54
N LYS A 613 -6.90 11.02 -26.16
CA LYS A 613 -7.14 10.15 -27.33
C LYS A 613 -8.10 9.02 -27.00
N PHE A 614 -7.96 8.38 -25.85
CA PHE A 614 -8.85 7.32 -25.37
C PHE A 614 -10.29 7.82 -25.24
N TRP A 615 -10.49 8.95 -24.56
CA TRP A 615 -11.80 9.57 -24.45
C TRP A 615 -12.38 9.94 -25.82
N ARG A 616 -11.60 10.57 -26.71
CA ARG A 616 -12.01 10.93 -28.08
C ARG A 616 -12.46 9.73 -28.91
N LYS A 617 -12.03 8.52 -28.58
CA LYS A 617 -12.39 7.27 -29.27
C LYS A 617 -13.53 6.49 -28.62
N GLY A 618 -14.13 7.00 -27.55
CA GLY A 618 -15.31 6.39 -26.91
C GLY A 618 -15.06 5.90 -25.49
N GLY A 619 -13.83 6.02 -24.98
CA GLY A 619 -13.45 5.60 -23.63
C GLY A 619 -14.09 6.43 -22.51
N ILE A 620 -14.14 5.86 -21.31
CA ILE A 620 -14.68 6.50 -20.11
C ILE A 620 -13.53 6.91 -19.19
N VAL A 621 -13.46 8.19 -18.81
CA VAL A 621 -12.47 8.72 -17.87
C VAL A 621 -13.19 9.35 -16.68
N VAL A 622 -12.86 8.91 -15.47
CA VAL A 622 -13.46 9.40 -14.22
C VAL A 622 -12.39 10.06 -13.37
N ALA A 623 -12.44 11.38 -13.22
CA ALA A 623 -11.56 12.14 -12.34
C ALA A 623 -12.24 12.40 -10.99
N ILE A 624 -11.50 12.19 -9.91
CA ILE A 624 -11.99 12.41 -8.55
C ILE A 624 -11.10 13.41 -7.81
N GLY A 625 -11.70 14.48 -7.30
CA GLY A 625 -11.06 15.43 -6.39
C GLY A 625 -10.06 16.40 -7.03
N ALA A 626 -9.47 16.05 -8.18
CA ALA A 626 -8.61 16.94 -8.96
C ALA A 626 -8.84 16.72 -10.47
N THR A 627 -8.51 17.73 -11.27
CA THR A 627 -8.53 17.69 -12.73
C THR A 627 -7.10 17.88 -13.29
N PRO A 628 -6.83 17.41 -14.53
CA PRO A 628 -5.52 17.53 -15.16
C PRO A 628 -5.04 18.98 -15.18
N SER A 629 -3.87 19.24 -14.60
CA SER A 629 -3.32 20.60 -14.47
C SER A 629 -1.85 20.72 -14.86
N ASN A 630 -1.07 19.65 -14.67
CA ASN A 630 0.39 19.69 -14.64
C ASN A 630 0.98 18.63 -15.58
N SER A 631 2.13 18.97 -16.18
CA SER A 631 2.99 18.02 -16.90
C SER A 631 4.28 17.77 -16.12
N GLU A 632 5.15 16.88 -16.61
CA GLU A 632 6.47 16.61 -16.06
C GLU A 632 7.45 17.80 -16.22
N LYS A 633 7.08 18.84 -16.97
CA LYS A 633 7.93 20.01 -17.30
C LYS A 633 7.32 21.35 -16.93
N GLU A 634 6.00 21.45 -16.80
CA GLU A 634 5.28 22.71 -16.68
C GLU A 634 4.13 22.56 -15.66
N LEU A 635 4.18 23.34 -14.58
CA LEU A 635 3.23 23.32 -13.46
C LEU A 635 2.76 24.75 -13.15
N PRO A 636 1.56 25.18 -13.55
CA PRO A 636 0.59 24.46 -14.37
C PRO A 636 0.99 24.42 -15.85
N SER A 637 0.51 23.40 -16.58
CA SER A 637 0.69 23.32 -18.03
C SER A 637 -0.57 23.75 -18.79
N ALA A 638 -0.42 24.72 -19.68
CA ALA A 638 -1.54 25.21 -20.50
C ALA A 638 -2.16 24.11 -21.37
N ARG A 639 -1.33 23.21 -21.93
CA ARG A 639 -1.80 22.07 -22.73
C ARG A 639 -2.60 21.09 -21.88
N VAL A 640 -2.11 20.76 -20.69
CA VAL A 640 -2.81 19.82 -19.78
C VAL A 640 -4.11 20.42 -19.26
N GLN A 641 -4.15 21.70 -18.91
CA GLN A 641 -5.40 22.37 -18.52
C GLN A 641 -6.44 22.40 -19.65
N THR A 642 -5.99 22.51 -20.90
CA THR A 642 -6.86 22.39 -22.08
C THR A 642 -7.44 20.97 -22.20
N ILE A 643 -6.62 19.94 -21.96
CA ILE A 643 -7.08 18.54 -21.89
C ILE A 643 -8.10 18.38 -20.75
N GLY A 644 -7.80 18.89 -19.55
CA GLY A 644 -8.70 18.87 -18.41
C GLY A 644 -10.05 19.52 -18.71
N SER A 645 -10.04 20.70 -19.32
CA SER A 645 -11.27 21.40 -19.73
C SER A 645 -12.05 20.65 -20.82
N THR A 646 -11.36 19.93 -21.70
CA THR A 646 -11.98 19.11 -22.75
C THR A 646 -12.68 17.88 -22.15
N LEU A 647 -12.04 17.22 -21.17
CA LEU A 647 -12.54 16.01 -20.54
C LEU A 647 -13.58 16.28 -19.45
N PHE A 648 -13.47 17.40 -18.74
CA PHE A 648 -14.23 17.64 -17.50
C PHE A 648 -14.89 19.02 -17.43
N GLY A 649 -14.94 19.76 -18.54
CA GLY A 649 -15.52 21.10 -18.57
C GLY A 649 -14.73 22.10 -17.72
N ALA A 650 -15.28 23.31 -17.56
CA ALA A 650 -14.66 24.36 -16.77
C ALA A 650 -15.22 24.39 -15.33
N GLY A 651 -14.33 24.40 -14.34
CA GLY A 651 -14.66 24.58 -12.92
C GLY A 651 -14.64 23.30 -12.08
N ASP A 652 -14.98 23.45 -10.80
CA ASP A 652 -14.86 22.39 -9.78
C ASP A 652 -16.20 21.72 -9.43
N ALA A 653 -17.25 21.98 -10.23
CA ALA A 653 -18.55 21.36 -10.02
C ALA A 653 -18.57 19.93 -10.62
N PRO A 654 -19.26 18.97 -10.00
CA PRO A 654 -19.43 17.65 -10.58
C PRO A 654 -20.08 17.75 -11.97
N CYS A 655 -19.53 17.05 -12.96
CA CYS A 655 -19.98 17.17 -14.35
C CYS A 655 -19.84 15.87 -15.14
N ILE A 656 -20.50 15.84 -16.30
CA ILE A 656 -20.34 14.79 -17.32
C ILE A 656 -20.15 15.47 -18.66
N MET A 657 -19.00 15.24 -19.30
CA MET A 657 -18.70 15.67 -20.65
C MET A 657 -18.79 14.49 -21.60
N THR A 658 -19.43 14.69 -22.74
CA THR A 658 -19.59 13.64 -23.77
C THR A 658 -19.01 14.09 -25.10
N ASN A 659 -18.70 13.13 -25.98
CA ASN A 659 -18.34 13.41 -27.36
C ASN A 659 -19.14 12.57 -28.36
N LYS A 660 -18.99 12.89 -29.66
CA LYS A 660 -19.70 12.22 -30.75
C LYS A 660 -19.39 10.72 -30.89
N ALA A 661 -18.24 10.27 -30.38
CA ALA A 661 -17.84 8.86 -30.39
C ALA A 661 -18.33 8.08 -29.16
N GLY A 662 -19.12 8.71 -28.27
CA GLY A 662 -19.62 8.09 -27.04
C GLY A 662 -18.59 8.04 -25.91
N GLY A 663 -17.56 8.88 -25.97
CA GLY A 663 -16.60 9.05 -24.88
C GLY A 663 -17.22 9.86 -23.74
N LEU A 664 -16.90 9.49 -22.51
CA LEU A 664 -17.47 10.07 -21.30
C LEU A 664 -16.35 10.53 -20.36
N GLY A 665 -16.35 11.80 -20.01
CA GLY A 665 -15.47 12.38 -19.01
C GLY A 665 -16.31 12.78 -17.82
N ILE A 666 -16.05 12.20 -16.66
CA ILE A 666 -16.83 12.39 -15.43
C ILE A 666 -15.90 13.01 -14.41
N PHE A 667 -16.28 14.15 -13.84
CA PHE A 667 -15.59 14.72 -12.70
C PHE A 667 -16.47 14.67 -11.46
N LEU A 668 -15.90 14.17 -10.36
CA LEU A 668 -16.53 14.09 -9.05
C LEU A 668 -15.65 14.76 -8.00
N PRO A 669 -16.18 15.67 -7.16
CA PRO A 669 -15.50 16.12 -5.95
C PRO A 669 -15.18 14.95 -5.01
N ALA A 670 -14.19 15.11 -4.13
CA ALA A 670 -13.74 14.04 -3.22
C ALA A 670 -14.87 13.48 -2.34
N GLY A 671 -15.81 14.32 -1.89
CA GLY A 671 -17.00 13.88 -1.15
C GLY A 671 -18.00 13.00 -1.93
N MET A 672 -17.77 12.77 -3.23
CA MET A 672 -18.60 11.95 -4.10
C MET A 672 -17.98 10.62 -4.51
N ILE A 673 -16.83 10.22 -3.93
CA ILE A 673 -16.16 8.92 -4.21
C ILE A 673 -17.12 7.73 -4.17
N GLY A 674 -18.11 7.75 -3.27
CA GLY A 674 -19.11 6.69 -3.12
C GLY A 674 -20.03 6.47 -4.32
N LEU A 675 -20.06 7.40 -5.29
CA LEU A 675 -20.84 7.26 -6.53
C LEU A 675 -20.09 6.51 -7.63
N VAL A 676 -18.76 6.37 -7.54
CA VAL A 676 -17.94 5.78 -8.61
C VAL A 676 -18.47 4.40 -9.05
N PRO A 677 -18.75 3.43 -8.15
CA PRO A 677 -19.27 2.13 -8.58
C PRO A 677 -20.66 2.21 -9.21
N GLN A 678 -21.54 3.07 -8.69
CA GLN A 678 -22.90 3.24 -9.20
C GLN A 678 -22.91 3.86 -10.60
N MET A 679 -22.03 4.83 -10.85
CA MET A 679 -21.86 5.43 -12.17
C MET A 679 -21.25 4.45 -13.17
N ILE A 680 -20.34 3.57 -12.75
CA ILE A 680 -19.82 2.53 -13.63
C ILE A 680 -20.91 1.47 -13.91
N ASP A 681 -21.67 1.07 -12.90
CA ASP A 681 -22.79 0.12 -13.03
C ASP A 681 -23.91 0.63 -13.95
N SER A 682 -24.08 1.94 -14.09
CA SER A 682 -25.04 2.52 -15.06
C SER A 682 -24.51 2.59 -16.50
N LEU A 683 -23.21 2.41 -16.71
CA LEU A 683 -22.54 2.54 -18.00
C LEU A 683 -22.09 1.21 -18.60
N LEU A 684 -21.75 0.25 -17.74
CA LEU A 684 -21.20 -1.04 -18.12
C LEU A 684 -21.87 -2.15 -17.31
N GLU A 685 -22.26 -3.24 -17.97
CA GLU A 685 -22.65 -4.45 -17.27
C GLU A 685 -21.51 -5.02 -16.40
N ARG A 686 -21.87 -5.90 -15.47
CA ARG A 686 -20.91 -6.71 -14.72
C ARG A 686 -20.69 -8.03 -15.45
N ASP A 687 -19.43 -8.38 -15.70
CA ASP A 687 -19.01 -9.68 -16.25
C ASP A 687 -19.44 -10.83 -15.35
N VAL A 688 -19.37 -10.63 -14.03
CA VAL A 688 -19.83 -11.56 -13.02
C VAL A 688 -20.42 -10.81 -11.82
N ALA A 689 -21.52 -11.32 -11.27
CA ALA A 689 -22.14 -10.76 -10.07
C ALA A 689 -22.95 -11.79 -9.30
N CYS A 690 -23.03 -11.65 -7.98
CA CYS A 690 -24.08 -12.33 -7.23
C CYS A 690 -25.46 -11.77 -7.61
N VAL A 691 -26.46 -12.64 -7.66
CA VAL A 691 -27.85 -12.22 -7.91
C VAL A 691 -28.37 -11.34 -6.77
N ASP A 692 -28.01 -11.69 -5.53
CA ASP A 692 -28.16 -10.79 -4.39
C ASP A 692 -26.97 -9.82 -4.34
N ALA A 693 -27.23 -8.54 -4.61
CA ALA A 693 -26.23 -7.48 -4.54
C ALA A 693 -25.66 -7.25 -3.14
N LYS A 694 -26.30 -7.77 -2.08
CA LYS A 694 -25.82 -7.71 -0.69
C LYS A 694 -25.02 -8.93 -0.26
N ALA A 695 -24.81 -9.89 -1.15
CA ALA A 695 -24.03 -11.09 -0.84
C ALA A 695 -22.61 -10.70 -0.36
N PRO A 696 -22.08 -11.36 0.68
CA PRO A 696 -20.72 -11.12 1.19
C PRO A 696 -19.66 -11.74 0.28
N VAL A 697 -19.90 -11.82 -1.03
CA VAL A 697 -19.06 -12.56 -1.97
C VAL A 697 -18.25 -11.60 -2.84
N LYS A 698 -16.95 -11.86 -2.94
CA LYS A 698 -16.03 -11.16 -3.83
C LYS A 698 -15.60 -12.09 -4.95
N ILE A 699 -15.58 -11.57 -6.18
CA ILE A 699 -15.27 -12.35 -7.37
C ILE A 699 -14.17 -11.61 -8.14
N THR A 700 -13.16 -12.35 -8.60
CA THR A 700 -12.07 -11.84 -9.47
C THR A 700 -12.03 -12.68 -10.73
N HIS A 701 -11.66 -12.07 -11.86
CA HIS A 701 -11.64 -12.70 -13.17
C HIS A 701 -10.24 -12.61 -13.81
N ARG A 702 -9.69 -13.75 -14.20
CA ARG A 702 -8.42 -13.86 -14.92
C ARG A 702 -8.58 -14.68 -16.19
N ARG A 703 -7.76 -14.42 -17.19
CA ARG A 703 -7.63 -15.29 -18.36
C ARG A 703 -6.30 -16.03 -18.33
N ILE A 704 -6.37 -17.35 -18.20
CA ILE A 704 -5.24 -18.25 -17.93
C ILE A 704 -5.30 -19.40 -18.94
N ASP A 705 -4.20 -19.69 -19.62
CA ASP A 705 -4.08 -20.77 -20.61
C ASP A 705 -5.25 -20.81 -21.63
N GLY A 706 -5.67 -19.64 -22.10
CA GLY A 706 -6.77 -19.51 -23.07
C GLY A 706 -8.18 -19.76 -22.52
N HIS A 707 -8.35 -19.78 -21.19
CA HIS A 707 -9.65 -19.93 -20.52
C HIS A 707 -9.91 -18.76 -19.59
N ASP A 708 -11.17 -18.40 -19.44
CA ASP A 708 -11.61 -17.47 -18.39
C ASP A 708 -11.80 -18.25 -17.10
N VAL A 709 -11.20 -17.74 -16.02
CA VAL A 709 -11.19 -18.34 -14.69
C VAL A 709 -11.67 -17.31 -13.68
N PHE A 710 -12.67 -17.69 -12.90
CA PHE A 710 -13.24 -16.86 -11.85
C PHE A 710 -13.00 -17.51 -10.49
N LEU A 711 -12.57 -16.71 -9.52
CA LEU A 711 -12.51 -17.10 -8.12
C LEU A 711 -13.55 -16.29 -7.34
N ALA A 712 -14.55 -16.97 -6.78
CA ALA A 712 -15.50 -16.41 -5.85
C ALA A 712 -15.12 -16.79 -4.41
N ILE A 713 -15.00 -15.80 -3.53
CA ILE A 713 -14.71 -16.00 -2.10
C ILE A 713 -15.86 -15.47 -1.26
N ASN A 714 -16.19 -16.18 -0.17
CA ASN A 714 -17.04 -15.63 0.88
C ASN A 714 -16.16 -14.75 1.79
N ASP A 715 -16.45 -13.47 1.87
CA ASP A 715 -15.74 -12.48 2.69
C ASP A 715 -16.37 -12.38 4.11
N GLY A 716 -17.25 -13.33 4.47
CA GLY A 716 -17.94 -13.42 5.75
C GLY A 716 -17.61 -14.69 6.55
N ALA A 717 -17.83 -14.59 7.86
CA ALA A 717 -17.63 -15.69 8.83
C ALA A 717 -18.76 -16.74 8.84
N GLU A 718 -19.87 -16.47 8.15
CA GLU A 718 -21.03 -17.36 8.10
C GLU A 718 -21.11 -18.06 6.75
N GLU A 719 -21.73 -19.23 6.72
CA GLU A 719 -22.05 -19.92 5.46
C GLU A 719 -22.96 -19.04 4.58
N TRP A 720 -22.67 -19.00 3.28
CA TRP A 720 -23.48 -18.32 2.28
C TRP A 720 -23.98 -19.31 1.22
N ASN A 721 -25.27 -19.21 0.89
CA ASN A 721 -25.93 -19.96 -0.17
C ASN A 721 -26.62 -18.98 -1.10
N GLY A 722 -26.36 -19.07 -2.40
CA GLY A 722 -26.96 -18.18 -3.38
C GLY A 722 -26.59 -18.51 -4.81
N GLU A 723 -26.75 -17.53 -5.70
CA GLU A 723 -26.55 -17.71 -7.13
C GLU A 723 -25.61 -16.63 -7.69
N ILE A 724 -24.69 -17.04 -8.56
CA ILE A 724 -23.78 -16.15 -9.29
C ILE A 724 -24.18 -16.13 -10.76
N ARG A 725 -24.31 -14.93 -11.33
CA ARG A 725 -24.60 -14.69 -12.74
C ARG A 725 -23.30 -14.33 -13.48
N PHE A 726 -23.10 -14.93 -14.64
CA PHE A 726 -22.00 -14.66 -15.57
C PHE A 726 -22.55 -14.04 -16.87
N CYS A 727 -21.75 -13.20 -17.53
CA CYS A 727 -22.11 -12.59 -18.82
C CYS A 727 -22.00 -13.56 -20.00
N GLY A 728 -22.78 -13.27 -21.05
CA GLY A 728 -22.81 -14.05 -22.29
C GLY A 728 -23.28 -15.48 -22.08
N GLU A 729 -22.55 -16.44 -22.63
CA GLU A 729 -22.83 -17.88 -22.52
C GLU A 729 -22.48 -18.48 -21.15
N GLY A 730 -21.89 -17.67 -20.25
CA GLY A 730 -21.54 -18.07 -18.91
C GLY A 730 -20.30 -18.95 -18.83
N VAL A 731 -20.21 -19.78 -17.78
CA VAL A 731 -19.08 -20.68 -17.49
C VAL A 731 -19.43 -22.15 -17.74
N GLU A 732 -18.45 -22.97 -18.13
CA GLU A 732 -18.69 -24.38 -18.50
C GLU A 732 -18.47 -25.34 -17.31
N GLU A 733 -17.70 -24.92 -16.32
CA GLU A 733 -17.25 -25.77 -15.23
C GLU A 733 -17.30 -25.05 -13.88
N GLN A 734 -17.61 -25.81 -12.83
CA GLN A 734 -17.56 -25.41 -11.41
C GLN A 734 -16.60 -26.34 -10.65
N TRP A 735 -15.67 -25.75 -9.91
CA TRP A 735 -14.53 -26.44 -9.31
C TRP A 735 -14.50 -26.14 -7.81
N ASP A 736 -14.69 -27.17 -6.98
CA ASP A 736 -14.77 -27.05 -5.52
C ASP A 736 -13.39 -27.30 -4.87
N PRO A 737 -12.73 -26.26 -4.31
CA PRO A 737 -11.41 -26.39 -3.70
C PRO A 737 -11.42 -27.13 -2.36
N VAL A 738 -12.57 -27.30 -1.70
CA VAL A 738 -12.66 -28.03 -0.42
C VAL A 738 -12.42 -29.52 -0.66
N VAL A 739 -13.12 -30.08 -1.65
CA VAL A 739 -13.07 -31.52 -1.96
C VAL A 739 -12.22 -31.86 -3.18
N GLY A 740 -11.82 -30.88 -4.01
CA GLY A 740 -11.02 -31.08 -5.22
C GLY A 740 -11.81 -31.69 -6.38
N THR A 741 -13.13 -31.47 -6.43
CA THR A 741 -14.01 -32.02 -7.46
C THR A 741 -14.35 -30.98 -8.53
N MET A 742 -14.59 -31.47 -9.74
CA MET A 742 -14.90 -30.67 -10.92
C MET A 742 -16.24 -31.13 -11.47
N LYS A 743 -17.12 -30.17 -11.76
CA LYS A 743 -18.45 -30.43 -12.30
C LYS A 743 -18.64 -29.63 -13.57
N LYS A 744 -19.03 -30.32 -14.65
CA LYS A 744 -19.50 -29.67 -15.87
C LYS A 744 -20.90 -29.09 -15.66
N LEU A 745 -21.13 -27.88 -16.13
CA LEU A 745 -22.40 -27.17 -16.03
C LEU A 745 -23.19 -27.35 -17.33
N SER A 746 -24.50 -27.61 -17.19
CA SER A 746 -25.42 -27.62 -18.34
C SER A 746 -25.90 -26.22 -18.72
N ASP A 747 -25.93 -25.31 -17.74
CA ASP A 747 -26.17 -23.87 -17.91
C ASP A 747 -25.16 -23.12 -17.03
N GLY A 748 -24.32 -22.31 -17.68
CA GLY A 748 -23.25 -21.54 -17.08
C GLY A 748 -23.60 -20.11 -16.73
N THR A 749 -24.76 -19.63 -17.16
CA THR A 749 -25.12 -18.21 -17.07
C THR A 749 -25.53 -17.83 -15.66
N LYS A 750 -26.06 -18.79 -14.91
CA LYS A 750 -26.51 -18.63 -13.54
C LYS A 750 -26.25 -19.92 -12.75
N VAL A 751 -25.32 -19.86 -11.81
CA VAL A 751 -24.81 -21.04 -11.10
C VAL A 751 -25.12 -20.94 -9.61
N ALA A 752 -25.71 -22.00 -9.05
CA ALA A 752 -25.94 -22.12 -7.62
C ALA A 752 -24.64 -22.44 -6.88
N VAL A 753 -24.38 -21.74 -5.78
CA VAL A 753 -23.12 -21.82 -5.05
C VAL A 753 -23.40 -21.86 -3.56
N LYS A 754 -22.67 -22.77 -2.89
CA LYS A 754 -22.59 -22.87 -1.45
C LYS A 754 -21.15 -22.60 -1.03
N LEU A 755 -20.94 -21.60 -0.18
CA LEU A 755 -19.63 -21.24 0.36
C LEU A 755 -19.69 -21.33 1.89
N GLY A 756 -18.82 -22.14 2.49
CA GLY A 756 -18.64 -22.13 3.94
C GLY A 756 -18.05 -20.79 4.46
N PRO A 757 -17.88 -20.65 5.78
CA PRO A 757 -17.16 -19.53 6.39
C PRO A 757 -15.84 -19.28 5.68
N TYR A 758 -15.66 -18.07 5.15
CA TYR A 758 -14.47 -17.70 4.40
C TYR A 758 -14.06 -18.66 3.26
N GLY A 759 -15.01 -19.40 2.69
CA GLY A 759 -14.80 -20.41 1.66
C GLY A 759 -14.57 -19.82 0.26
N ALA A 760 -14.26 -20.69 -0.70
CA ALA A 760 -14.04 -20.30 -2.09
C ALA A 760 -14.69 -21.29 -3.08
N MET A 761 -15.00 -20.82 -4.28
CA MET A 761 -15.45 -21.62 -5.42
C MET A 761 -14.82 -21.07 -6.71
N LEU A 762 -14.44 -21.97 -7.61
CA LEU A 762 -13.81 -21.62 -8.87
C LEU A 762 -14.72 -21.96 -10.05
N PHE A 763 -14.65 -21.15 -11.10
CA PHE A 763 -15.42 -21.35 -12.33
C PHE A 763 -14.53 -21.18 -13.54
N ARG A 764 -14.81 -21.92 -14.61
CA ARG A 764 -13.99 -21.91 -15.82
C ARG A 764 -14.83 -22.02 -17.08
N GLY A 765 -14.44 -21.32 -18.14
CA GLY A 765 -15.03 -21.43 -19.49
C GLY A 765 -14.02 -21.08 -20.58
N ASN A 766 -14.25 -21.51 -21.82
CA ASN A 766 -13.33 -21.20 -22.92
C ASN A 766 -13.23 -19.69 -23.21
N LYS A 767 -14.39 -19.04 -23.29
CA LYS A 767 -14.51 -17.59 -23.43
C LYS A 767 -15.90 -17.16 -22.97
N THR A 768 -15.94 -16.32 -21.95
CA THR A 768 -17.14 -15.68 -21.43
C THR A 768 -17.53 -14.46 -22.24
N GLY A 769 -18.77 -14.00 -22.07
CA GLY A 769 -19.27 -12.81 -22.76
C GLY A 769 -18.55 -11.54 -22.29
N VAL A 770 -18.30 -10.64 -23.23
CA VAL A 770 -17.84 -9.28 -22.90
C VAL A 770 -19.04 -8.49 -22.34
N PRO A 771 -18.93 -7.84 -21.18
CA PRO A 771 -20.04 -7.05 -20.61
C PRO A 771 -20.50 -5.98 -21.58
N ALA A 772 -21.81 -5.80 -21.76
CA ALA A 772 -22.30 -4.78 -22.68
C ALA A 772 -22.04 -3.37 -22.14
N LYS A 773 -21.76 -2.43 -23.07
CA LYS A 773 -21.89 -0.99 -22.79
C LYS A 773 -23.37 -0.64 -22.83
N LEU A 774 -23.87 -0.07 -21.74
CA LEU A 774 -25.29 0.24 -21.60
C LEU A 774 -25.60 1.50 -22.40
N ASN A 775 -26.40 1.36 -23.46
CA ASN A 775 -26.72 2.42 -24.44
C ASN A 775 -27.74 3.45 -23.92
N GLY A 776 -27.71 3.78 -22.63
CA GLY A 776 -28.46 4.91 -22.12
C GLY A 776 -28.03 6.19 -22.84
N LYS A 777 -28.97 7.03 -23.28
CA LYS A 777 -28.64 8.42 -23.65
C LYS A 777 -28.11 9.07 -22.37
N VAL A 778 -26.79 9.09 -22.19
CA VAL A 778 -26.17 9.85 -21.10
C VAL A 778 -26.42 11.32 -21.42
N GLU A 779 -27.40 11.92 -20.74
CA GLU A 779 -27.63 13.36 -20.85
C GLU A 779 -26.32 14.07 -20.47
N SER A 780 -25.95 15.09 -21.23
CA SER A 780 -24.67 15.80 -21.11
C SER A 780 -24.57 16.68 -19.87
N ASN A 781 -25.25 16.34 -18.77
CA ASN A 781 -25.23 17.04 -17.49
C ASN A 781 -25.66 16.10 -16.36
N LEU A 782 -24.87 16.05 -15.29
CA LEU A 782 -25.29 15.39 -14.04
C LEU A 782 -26.46 16.20 -13.45
N LYS A 783 -27.70 15.70 -13.54
CA LYS A 783 -28.87 16.36 -12.95
C LYS A 783 -28.81 16.25 -11.43
N MET A 784 -28.23 17.28 -10.82
CA MET A 784 -28.15 17.47 -9.38
C MET A 784 -29.30 18.38 -8.94
N THR A 785 -30.22 17.84 -8.15
CA THR A 785 -31.27 18.63 -7.51
C THR A 785 -30.92 18.82 -6.05
N CYS A 786 -30.88 20.07 -5.59
CA CYS A 786 -30.73 20.40 -4.18
C CYS A 786 -32.06 20.95 -3.65
N SER A 787 -32.50 20.45 -2.50
CA SER A 787 -33.66 20.97 -1.79
C SER A 787 -33.25 21.43 -0.39
N PRO A 788 -33.64 22.64 0.02
CA PRO A 788 -33.27 23.17 1.33
C PRO A 788 -33.90 22.34 2.45
N LEU A 789 -33.13 22.11 3.53
CA LEU A 789 -33.69 21.66 4.80
C LEU A 789 -34.28 22.85 5.57
N PRO A 790 -35.14 22.61 6.58
CA PRO A 790 -35.66 23.68 7.44
C PRO A 790 -34.52 24.55 8.00
N ALA A 791 -34.57 25.85 7.71
CA ALA A 791 -33.52 26.78 8.07
C ALA A 791 -33.57 27.07 9.58
N LEU A 792 -32.45 26.91 10.27
CA LEU A 792 -32.35 27.00 11.73
C LEU A 792 -31.05 27.69 12.14
N LYS A 793 -31.09 28.46 13.23
CA LYS A 793 -29.88 28.93 13.90
C LYS A 793 -29.16 27.72 14.53
N PRO A 794 -27.91 27.40 14.13
CA PRO A 794 -27.18 26.30 14.72
C PRO A 794 -26.73 26.64 16.15
N THR A 795 -26.52 25.60 16.95
CA THR A 795 -25.79 25.70 18.22
C THR A 795 -24.35 25.24 18.01
N VAL A 796 -23.38 25.79 18.73
CA VAL A 796 -21.99 25.32 18.66
C VAL A 796 -21.72 24.31 19.77
N GLY A 797 -21.18 23.15 19.40
CA GLY A 797 -20.50 22.23 20.31
C GLY A 797 -19.00 22.33 20.10
N GLN A 798 -18.22 22.58 21.15
CA GLN A 798 -16.78 22.78 21.07
C GLN A 798 -16.05 22.01 22.18
N GLY A 799 -14.77 21.68 21.94
CA GLY A 799 -13.91 21.08 22.95
C GLY A 799 -13.57 22.05 24.09
N GLN A 800 -13.16 21.52 25.25
CA GLN A 800 -12.81 22.33 26.43
C GLN A 800 -11.72 23.37 26.16
N HIS A 801 -10.82 23.10 25.21
CA HIS A 801 -9.70 23.97 24.85
C HIS A 801 -9.98 24.84 23.62
N VAL A 802 -11.24 25.03 23.25
CA VAL A 802 -11.66 25.90 22.16
C VAL A 802 -12.61 26.95 22.72
N GLN A 803 -12.36 28.22 22.42
CA GLN A 803 -13.35 29.29 22.60
C GLN A 803 -13.83 29.69 21.22
N SER A 804 -15.15 29.87 21.04
CA SER A 804 -15.68 30.36 19.78
C SER A 804 -16.83 31.34 19.95
N GLU A 805 -17.05 32.13 18.90
CA GLU A 805 -18.20 32.99 18.73
C GLU A 805 -18.94 32.61 17.45
N LEU A 806 -20.27 32.59 17.52
CA LEU A 806 -21.14 32.30 16.39
C LEU A 806 -21.86 33.57 15.93
N SER A 807 -21.72 33.90 14.64
CA SER A 807 -22.37 35.04 14.00
C SER A 807 -22.96 34.64 12.64
N GLY A 808 -23.69 35.54 12.00
CA GLY A 808 -24.28 35.33 10.67
C GLY A 808 -25.77 34.99 10.68
N ASP A 809 -26.25 34.47 9.56
CA ASP A 809 -27.66 34.15 9.30
C ASP A 809 -27.78 33.02 8.25
N ASN A 810 -29.01 32.59 7.95
CA ASN A 810 -29.26 31.47 7.02
C ASN A 810 -28.94 31.80 5.55
N GLU A 811 -28.99 33.07 5.13
CA GLU A 811 -28.76 33.46 3.73
C GLU A 811 -27.27 33.59 3.42
N ARG A 812 -26.54 34.28 4.29
CA ARG A 812 -25.10 34.53 4.18
C ARG A 812 -24.29 33.34 4.68
N GLY A 813 -24.84 32.57 5.62
CA GLY A 813 -24.19 31.45 6.29
C GLY A 813 -23.81 31.81 7.74
N TRP A 814 -23.67 30.77 8.55
CA TRP A 814 -23.28 30.87 9.96
C TRP A 814 -21.76 30.75 10.08
N CYS A 815 -21.14 31.74 10.72
CA CYS A 815 -19.69 31.83 10.90
C CYS A 815 -19.32 31.51 12.34
N ALA A 816 -18.49 30.47 12.51
CA ALA A 816 -17.83 30.15 13.76
C ALA A 816 -16.39 30.69 13.72
N ASP A 817 -16.08 31.67 14.57
CA ASP A 817 -14.71 32.17 14.80
C ASP A 817 -14.18 31.53 16.09
N ALA A 818 -13.20 30.64 15.95
CA ALA A 818 -12.66 29.85 17.05
C ALA A 818 -11.21 30.22 17.34
N THR A 819 -10.85 30.27 18.62
CA THR A 819 -9.48 30.42 19.11
C THR A 819 -9.11 29.22 19.98
N LEU A 820 -8.00 28.56 19.66
CA LEU A 820 -7.46 27.46 20.46
C LEU A 820 -6.83 28.00 21.75
N LYS A 821 -7.31 27.56 22.90
CA LYS A 821 -6.79 27.93 24.23
C LYS A 821 -5.59 27.10 24.67
N LYS A 822 -5.38 25.95 24.03
CA LYS A 822 -4.26 25.05 24.26
C LYS A 822 -3.98 24.28 22.98
N GLY A 823 -2.71 24.18 22.60
CA GLY A 823 -2.26 23.34 21.48
C GLY A 823 -1.87 21.94 21.93
N GLN A 824 -1.58 21.07 20.96
CA GLN A 824 -1.15 19.67 21.18
C GLN A 824 -2.14 18.83 22.01
N VAL A 825 -3.43 19.16 21.90
CA VAL A 825 -4.54 18.43 22.52
C VAL A 825 -5.66 18.31 21.50
N ASP A 826 -6.43 17.22 21.57
CA ASP A 826 -7.54 17.02 20.62
C ASP A 826 -8.60 18.12 20.81
N VAL A 827 -8.73 18.97 19.80
CA VAL A 827 -9.69 20.06 19.74
C VAL A 827 -10.72 19.82 18.63
N PHE A 828 -11.93 20.28 18.88
CA PHE A 828 -13.02 20.21 17.91
C PHE A 828 -13.98 21.39 18.05
N LEU A 829 -14.69 21.66 16.96
CA LEU A 829 -15.84 22.56 16.92
C LEU A 829 -16.82 22.12 15.85
N PHE A 830 -18.11 22.06 16.21
CA PHE A 830 -19.20 21.66 15.33
C PHE A 830 -20.40 22.59 15.47
N MET A 831 -20.87 23.14 14.35
CA MET A 831 -22.16 23.80 14.23
C MET A 831 -23.25 22.73 14.05
N ALA A 832 -24.14 22.62 15.03
CA ALA A 832 -25.22 21.65 15.07
C ALA A 832 -26.57 22.28 14.70
N PHE A 833 -27.13 21.84 13.58
CA PHE A 833 -28.50 22.11 13.16
C PHE A 833 -29.40 21.05 13.80
N LYS A 834 -30.28 21.45 14.71
CA LYS A 834 -31.12 20.53 15.52
C LYS A 834 -32.59 20.70 15.15
N TYR A 835 -33.22 19.62 14.71
CA TYR A 835 -34.61 19.62 14.27
C TYR A 835 -35.52 19.16 15.41
N ALA A 836 -36.62 19.90 15.64
CA ALA A 836 -37.57 19.58 16.71
C ALA A 836 -38.26 18.22 16.46
N GLU A 837 -38.63 17.97 15.21
CA GLU A 837 -39.11 16.67 14.74
C GLU A 837 -38.04 15.99 13.86
N PRO A 838 -37.92 14.65 13.91
CA PRO A 838 -36.99 13.93 13.05
C PRO A 838 -37.29 14.16 11.57
N LEU A 839 -36.23 14.39 10.79
CA LEU A 839 -36.30 14.48 9.34
C LEU A 839 -36.30 13.10 8.70
N ASP A 840 -37.05 12.96 7.61
CA ASP A 840 -37.01 11.82 6.70
C ASP A 840 -36.17 12.16 5.46
N LEU A 841 -34.97 11.59 5.39
CA LEU A 841 -33.99 11.87 4.35
C LEU A 841 -33.90 10.74 3.30
N ARG A 842 -34.81 9.76 3.33
CA ARG A 842 -34.73 8.54 2.49
C ARG A 842 -34.84 8.79 0.99
N ASN A 843 -35.41 9.91 0.57
CA ASN A 843 -35.61 10.27 -0.84
C ASN A 843 -34.42 11.02 -1.46
N SER A 844 -33.30 11.08 -0.75
CA SER A 844 -32.07 11.76 -1.16
C SER A 844 -30.86 10.84 -0.97
N ILE A 845 -29.78 11.14 -1.68
CA ILE A 845 -28.55 10.32 -1.61
C ILE A 845 -27.51 10.91 -0.65
N GLY A 846 -27.67 12.17 -0.24
CA GLY A 846 -26.79 12.81 0.72
C GLY A 846 -27.10 14.27 1.02
N LEU A 847 -26.11 14.95 1.61
CA LEU A 847 -26.12 16.37 1.96
C LEU A 847 -25.16 17.19 1.07
N MET A 848 -25.61 18.38 0.67
CA MET A 848 -24.81 19.39 -0.01
C MET A 848 -24.53 20.54 0.97
N LEU A 849 -23.28 20.97 1.02
CA LEU A 849 -22.77 21.92 2.00
C LEU A 849 -21.99 23.04 1.29
N ASP A 850 -22.48 24.27 1.40
CA ASP A 850 -21.73 25.45 1.00
C ASP A 850 -20.97 26.00 2.20
N SER A 851 -19.65 26.15 2.04
CA SER A 851 -18.74 26.63 3.08
C SER A 851 -17.83 27.73 2.56
N PHE A 852 -17.30 28.54 3.46
CA PHE A 852 -16.28 29.55 3.18
C PHE A 852 -15.19 29.50 4.24
N VAL A 853 -13.93 29.59 3.79
CA VAL A 853 -12.73 29.63 4.62
C VAL A 853 -11.95 30.89 4.25
N PRO A 854 -11.51 31.71 5.22
CA PRO A 854 -10.77 32.94 4.91
C PRO A 854 -9.37 32.66 4.36
N THR A 855 -8.83 33.61 3.59
CA THR A 855 -7.44 33.61 3.14
C THR A 855 -6.47 33.63 4.33
N GLY A 856 -5.37 32.90 4.23
CA GLY A 856 -4.31 32.89 5.24
C GLY A 856 -4.46 31.86 6.36
N GLN A 857 -5.63 31.19 6.48
CA GLN A 857 -5.80 30.08 7.41
C GLN A 857 -4.99 28.85 6.94
N LYS A 858 -4.22 28.25 7.86
CA LYS A 858 -3.30 27.12 7.56
C LYS A 858 -3.73 25.79 8.17
N THR A 859 -4.86 25.77 8.86
CA THR A 859 -5.40 24.63 9.58
C THR A 859 -5.67 23.45 8.64
N PRO A 860 -4.92 22.34 8.69
CA PRO A 860 -5.01 21.26 7.72
C PRO A 860 -6.23 20.34 7.93
N ALA A 861 -7.06 20.60 8.95
CA ALA A 861 -8.19 19.76 9.29
C ALA A 861 -9.25 19.72 8.18
N GLU A 862 -9.78 18.52 7.94
CA GLU A 862 -10.92 18.31 7.06
C GLU A 862 -12.22 18.71 7.77
N LEU A 863 -13.19 19.19 7.00
CA LEU A 863 -14.56 19.35 7.44
C LEU A 863 -15.25 18.00 7.52
N LEU A 864 -15.93 17.82 8.63
CA LEU A 864 -16.56 16.59 9.05
C LEU A 864 -18.05 16.85 9.23
N VAL A 865 -18.85 15.85 8.90
CA VAL A 865 -20.30 15.90 9.06
C VAL A 865 -20.74 14.76 9.95
N PHE A 866 -21.54 15.09 10.95
CA PHE A 866 -22.27 14.13 11.77
C PHE A 866 -23.74 14.12 11.43
N ILE A 867 -24.33 12.94 11.41
CA ILE A 867 -25.78 12.72 11.47
C ILE A 867 -26.09 12.04 12.80
N CYS A 868 -27.03 12.61 13.54
CA CYS A 868 -27.56 12.04 14.77
C CYS A 868 -29.00 11.60 14.57
N THR A 869 -29.33 10.41 15.06
CA THR A 869 -30.66 9.82 14.94
C THR A 869 -31.40 9.79 16.28
N LYS A 870 -32.73 9.70 16.25
CA LYS A 870 -33.61 9.74 17.43
C LYS A 870 -33.31 8.62 18.44
N ASP A 871 -32.81 7.49 17.97
CA ASP A 871 -32.38 6.34 18.78
C ASP A 871 -30.98 6.51 19.41
N GLY A 872 -30.34 7.67 19.25
CA GLY A 872 -29.03 7.97 19.82
C GLY A 872 -27.85 7.53 18.95
N GLY A 873 -28.09 7.08 17.72
CA GLY A 873 -27.02 6.80 16.76
C GLY A 873 -26.28 8.07 16.34
N GLU A 874 -24.95 8.01 16.30
CA GLU A 874 -24.08 9.04 15.74
C GLU A 874 -23.25 8.44 14.60
N TYR A 875 -23.33 9.08 13.44
CA TYR A 875 -22.62 8.65 12.24
C TYR A 875 -21.80 9.80 11.69
N ILE A 876 -20.62 9.52 11.17
CA ILE A 876 -19.64 10.53 10.78
C ILE A 876 -19.07 10.26 9.38
N THR A 877 -18.80 11.32 8.62
CA THR A 877 -18.01 11.26 7.38
C THR A 877 -17.18 12.53 7.19
N GLY A 878 -16.07 12.41 6.44
CA GLY A 878 -15.39 13.55 5.83
C GLY A 878 -16.07 13.94 4.51
N ILE A 879 -15.86 15.18 4.05
CA ILE A 879 -16.46 15.71 2.80
C ILE A 879 -15.42 16.22 1.80
N GLY A 880 -14.12 16.03 2.08
CA GLY A 880 -13.02 16.46 1.23
C GLY A 880 -12.81 17.98 1.18
N ARG A 881 -13.49 18.75 2.04
CA ARG A 881 -13.27 20.20 2.20
C ARG A 881 -12.33 20.43 3.36
N TYR A 882 -11.27 21.22 3.17
CA TYR A 882 -10.26 21.43 4.21
C TYR A 882 -10.11 22.90 4.58
N LEU A 883 -9.74 23.13 5.83
CA LEU A 883 -9.69 24.45 6.46
C LEU A 883 -8.45 25.28 6.08
N ASN A 884 -7.50 24.72 5.34
CA ASN A 884 -6.35 25.45 4.79
C ASN A 884 -6.51 25.77 3.29
N VAL A 885 -7.69 25.49 2.71
CA VAL A 885 -8.01 25.85 1.32
C VAL A 885 -8.98 27.03 1.37
N PRO A 886 -8.54 28.26 1.07
CA PRO A 886 -9.37 29.45 1.23
C PRO A 886 -10.48 29.53 0.18
N GLY A 887 -11.40 30.47 0.38
CA GLY A 887 -12.49 30.79 -0.53
C GLY A 887 -13.78 30.01 -0.29
N PRO A 888 -14.82 30.26 -1.10
CA PRO A 888 -16.07 29.50 -1.06
C PRO A 888 -15.87 28.11 -1.68
N SER A 889 -16.58 27.11 -1.18
CA SER A 889 -16.57 25.76 -1.73
C SER A 889 -17.88 25.05 -1.43
N ARG A 890 -18.39 24.37 -2.44
CA ARG A 890 -19.46 23.40 -2.31
C ARG A 890 -18.87 22.01 -2.11
N ALA A 891 -19.39 21.28 -1.13
CA ALA A 891 -18.99 19.91 -0.83
C ALA A 891 -20.22 19.01 -0.67
N TYR A 892 -19.99 17.70 -0.73
CA TYR A 892 -21.04 16.69 -0.72
C TYR A 892 -20.72 15.62 0.32
N ALA A 893 -21.74 15.14 1.02
CA ALA A 893 -21.64 14.04 1.98
C ALA A 893 -22.68 12.98 1.62
N LEU A 894 -22.26 11.86 1.04
CA LEU A 894 -23.17 10.78 0.67
C LEU A 894 -23.57 9.97 1.90
N PHE A 895 -24.85 9.62 2.03
CA PHE A 895 -25.34 8.87 3.20
C PHE A 895 -24.69 7.48 3.35
N ASN A 896 -24.30 6.85 2.24
CA ASN A 896 -23.62 5.55 2.26
C ASN A 896 -22.14 5.61 2.70
N GLN A 897 -21.56 6.81 2.86
CA GLN A 897 -20.19 7.00 3.34
C GLN A 897 -20.12 7.23 4.86
N PHE A 898 -21.26 7.49 5.50
CA PHE A 898 -21.33 7.70 6.95
C PHE A 898 -21.00 6.40 7.70
N LYS A 899 -20.01 6.48 8.58
CA LYS A 899 -19.59 5.36 9.44
C LYS A 899 -20.12 5.58 10.86
N PRO A 900 -20.52 4.50 11.58
CA PRO A 900 -20.85 4.61 13.00
C PRO A 900 -19.71 5.25 13.80
N PHE A 901 -20.05 6.10 14.78
CA PHE A 901 -19.09 6.80 15.63
C PHE A 901 -19.35 6.53 17.12
N GLY A 902 -18.29 6.51 17.92
CA GLY A 902 -18.38 6.31 19.36
C GLY A 902 -18.93 4.92 19.72
N LYS A 903 -20.08 4.89 20.40
CA LYS A 903 -20.75 3.65 20.83
C LYS A 903 -21.77 3.13 19.82
N THR A 904 -21.98 3.83 18.71
CA THR A 904 -22.96 3.46 17.69
C THR A 904 -22.49 2.22 16.92
N SER A 905 -23.42 1.31 16.66
CA SER A 905 -23.25 0.13 15.81
C SER A 905 -24.45 0.00 14.87
N GLY A 906 -24.28 -0.69 13.75
CA GLY A 906 -25.35 -0.89 12.76
C GLY A 906 -25.48 0.24 11.73
N SER A 907 -26.55 0.18 10.94
CA SER A 907 -26.83 1.11 9.84
C SER A 907 -27.65 2.32 10.28
N MET A 908 -27.36 3.48 9.69
CA MET A 908 -28.09 4.72 9.92
C MET A 908 -29.55 4.67 9.42
N ASP A 909 -30.51 4.97 10.30
CA ASP A 909 -31.92 5.14 9.93
C ASP A 909 -32.20 6.57 9.49
N LEU A 910 -32.23 6.78 8.17
CA LEU A 910 -32.46 8.07 7.53
C LEU A 910 -33.86 8.66 7.78
N SER A 911 -34.81 7.89 8.35
CA SER A 911 -36.14 8.39 8.72
C SER A 911 -36.20 9.06 10.10
N LYS A 912 -35.09 9.01 10.85
CA LYS A 912 -35.03 9.42 12.26
C LYS A 912 -33.98 10.50 12.53
N VAL A 913 -33.59 11.30 11.53
CA VAL A 913 -32.50 12.26 11.69
C VAL A 913 -32.92 13.46 12.54
N THR A 914 -32.30 13.64 13.70
CA THR A 914 -32.63 14.72 14.65
C THR A 914 -31.63 15.87 14.61
N SER A 915 -30.40 15.62 14.16
CA SER A 915 -29.40 16.68 14.01
C SER A 915 -28.39 16.39 12.92
N ILE A 916 -27.95 17.45 12.24
CA ILE A 916 -26.81 17.46 11.35
C ILE A 916 -25.77 18.40 11.95
N ARG A 917 -24.54 17.94 12.17
CA ARG A 917 -23.45 18.76 12.71
C ARG A 917 -22.34 18.89 11.69
N VAL A 918 -21.85 20.10 11.43
CA VAL A 918 -20.79 20.39 10.45
C VAL A 918 -19.66 21.14 11.16
N GLY A 919 -18.42 20.69 10.97
CA GLY A 919 -17.29 21.29 11.68
C GLY A 919 -16.00 20.51 11.50
N TRP A 920 -15.12 20.57 12.49
CA TRP A 920 -13.81 19.94 12.46
C TRP A 920 -13.46 19.35 13.84
N GLY A 921 -12.60 18.34 13.88
CA GLY A 921 -12.19 17.67 15.11
C GLY A 921 -11.10 16.62 14.89
N GLY A 922 -10.48 16.12 15.95
CA GLY A 922 -9.28 15.27 15.83
C GLY A 922 -8.03 16.08 15.47
N TYR A 923 -8.06 17.39 15.64
CA TYR A 923 -6.97 18.30 15.32
C TYR A 923 -6.22 18.66 16.60
N MET A 924 -4.89 18.67 16.56
CA MET A 924 -4.08 18.94 17.76
C MET A 924 -3.73 20.43 17.90
N GLY A 925 -3.62 21.15 16.78
CA GLY A 925 -3.45 22.61 16.72
C GLY A 925 -2.29 23.21 17.50
N VAL A 926 -2.22 24.55 17.42
CA VAL A 926 -1.28 25.37 18.18
C VAL A 926 -2.07 26.32 19.09
N GLU A 927 -1.54 26.58 20.29
CA GLU A 927 -2.15 27.54 21.20
C GLU A 927 -2.23 28.93 20.56
N GLY A 928 -3.39 29.59 20.68
CA GLY A 928 -3.67 30.88 20.07
C GLY A 928 -4.05 30.81 18.59
N GLU A 929 -4.03 29.64 17.94
CA GLU A 929 -4.47 29.49 16.55
C GLU A 929 -5.92 29.92 16.39
N LYS A 930 -6.18 30.76 15.38
CA LYS A 930 -7.53 31.16 14.97
C LYS A 930 -8.02 30.29 13.82
N ILE A 931 -9.20 29.72 13.97
CA ILE A 931 -9.86 28.86 12.99
C ILE A 931 -11.25 29.42 12.74
N VAL A 932 -11.48 29.90 11.54
CA VAL A 932 -12.74 30.49 11.10
C VAL A 932 -13.35 29.61 10.00
N LEU A 933 -14.65 29.34 10.15
CA LEU A 933 -15.43 28.57 9.20
C LEU A 933 -16.82 29.17 9.07
N THR A 934 -17.24 29.47 7.84
CA THR A 934 -18.64 29.81 7.54
C THR A 934 -19.31 28.64 6.83
N VAL A 935 -20.52 28.26 7.25
CA VAL A 935 -21.32 27.18 6.64
C VAL A 935 -22.77 27.65 6.46
N LYS A 936 -23.32 27.46 5.27
CA LYS A 936 -24.76 27.66 5.02
C LYS A 936 -25.57 26.45 5.52
N PRO A 937 -26.86 26.62 5.84
CA PRO A 937 -27.71 25.48 6.21
C PRO A 937 -27.58 24.31 5.22
N PRO A 938 -27.39 23.07 5.70
CA PRO A 938 -27.27 21.91 4.83
C PRO A 938 -28.49 21.73 3.92
N GLN A 939 -28.25 21.27 2.70
CA GLN A 939 -29.32 20.97 1.75
C GLN A 939 -29.30 19.47 1.44
N LEU A 940 -30.45 18.89 1.15
CA LEU A 940 -30.48 17.55 0.59
C LEU A 940 -30.05 17.61 -0.86
N PHE A 941 -29.34 16.60 -1.33
CA PHE A 941 -29.09 16.41 -2.74
C PHE A 941 -29.55 15.05 -3.22
N SER A 942 -30.10 15.06 -4.44
CA SER A 942 -30.42 13.88 -5.22
C SER A 942 -29.69 13.99 -6.56
N CYS A 943 -29.16 12.87 -7.04
CA CYS A 943 -28.55 12.75 -8.35
C CYS A 943 -29.44 11.86 -9.22
N GLY A 944 -29.93 12.40 -10.34
CA GLY A 944 -30.60 11.61 -11.36
C GLY A 944 -29.57 10.87 -12.21
N ALA A 945 -29.16 9.68 -11.79
CA ALA A 945 -28.49 8.72 -12.65
C ALA A 945 -29.49 7.57 -12.90
N LYS A 946 -30.41 7.76 -13.84
CA LYS A 946 -31.23 6.67 -14.38
C LYS A 946 -30.77 6.34 -15.79
#